data_AF-A0A3M2R9X9-F1
#
_entry.id   AF-A0A3M2R9X9-F1
#
_cell.length_a   1.000
_cell.length_b   1.000
_cell.length_c   1.000
_cell.angle_alpha   90.00
_cell.angle_beta   90.00
_cell.angle_gamma   90.00
#
_symmetry.space_group_name_H-M   'P 1'
#
loop_
_entity.id
_entity.type
_entity.pdbx_description
1 polymer ?
#
loop_
_entity_poly.entity_id
_entity_poly.type
_entity_poly.pdbx_seq_one_letter_code
_entity_poly.pdbx_strand_id
1 'polypeptide(L)'
;MTSPFITLPPQLADDHALSQVLGYAERNPPSVTKWDTWGRPINQLVTSSGWKRLRAFEVSRMGLGIASDKTLGYNGRVLQFARYHLWAGSSGSSTVQTGLSDGASRILHGQLLRPELSPALQSILMGAVKRLCTSDLVSNWTSGIWMTETTGGSDVSGIETTATYVPTTGNGATEALQTDGELGPWCLNGIKCFTSGVEASMAIVLARTAKGLSAFYVPTRIESTGHDGITTQKLNGIEIVRLKSKMGTRTMATAELQLNNARGHLLGEEGRGLEVMLESLNIARIYCALGALGLWGRGLAISRAFSKTRRVTRGLSLDRVPLFVRGLAKLQVSYKANMHFLFFVVSMLGHLEQPGCVAPLSAAIAILPKSTKEMQFLLRLFTSVLKATTAKDAIWALQNCMESLGGIGYLENDEMEVNVARLFRDANVLSIWEGTTDVLATDTVKMLKAKNSVVLLAALNHWLEQSLASVQHFESEKTIVMKASTRLQKKILDTPLAALIVEGREVLNDLQGIICTVLLMAACGNEDLVGREVAKRWLASKLGHFMDGSEQVVFDATLDRGIVYGERADTYYVDGLRDGAESLRPAVHKSREGVVEAGPVSNPIHSTSLPKVSPNYSGSGSIFSLGQLVAAAVSRGSDNSVLLERLYTGNPPYAGHEKTRDLFQLHMIFAIGAMRSPRRWKKDCAWDHYLTAMRKETHLGQMLPPAQIQNLLLVFVFATLHDVGIASTWEIIRQGMRVCVKYGFHSRETAIGDLLQEHLRRRIFWSAYISDRHCSQNLGRPVALAEEDITIDLPINQDDDKIKAGEPEIPGRYTEVTNLVRHTLLRRLGTNARIALDRLSRQRASLVEQIETAKTWTDALEAWYNSSIVKPTPTNAYETKQYLDINFHRERMKFLSYLVLPSDNAQNTTASIDHLWQYTLSAYQILLAYQKQSNDSFLKPNWMYVQDVLKSGFGILYCALDTVFNTLKICGETLSKIMAEWQTVQRHTNAFMQMSEAVLEPIASTTRNATREQSHAEHGGERLEETMDWNFDALDSTLNMFQGEGIEPFTDAEWAELFELAVEVDGELMMPMQTVAGAELPPL
;
A
#
# COMPACT_ATOMS: atom_id res chain seq x y z
N MET A 1 -26.58 25.30 -8.35
CA MET A 1 -25.62 24.96 -9.42
C MET A 1 -25.17 23.52 -9.24
N THR A 2 -25.93 22.56 -9.74
CA THR A 2 -25.55 21.14 -9.79
C THR A 2 -24.98 20.86 -11.17
N SER A 3 -23.71 21.22 -11.37
CA SER A 3 -22.95 20.80 -12.55
C SER A 3 -22.45 19.37 -12.31
N PRO A 4 -22.65 18.42 -13.24
CA PRO A 4 -22.14 17.05 -13.14
C PRO A 4 -20.59 16.97 -13.11
N PHE A 5 -19.89 18.10 -13.27
CA PHE A 5 -18.42 18.19 -13.22
C PHE A 5 -17.85 18.44 -11.81
N ILE A 6 -18.69 18.72 -10.80
CA ILE A 6 -18.31 18.99 -9.39
C ILE A 6 -18.73 17.83 -8.48
N THR A 7 -18.64 16.59 -8.96
CA THR A 7 -18.72 15.39 -8.12
C THR A 7 -17.36 14.70 -8.14
N LEU A 8 -16.36 15.32 -7.50
CA LEU A 8 -15.38 14.51 -6.77
C LEU A 8 -16.14 14.03 -5.53
N PRO A 9 -16.42 12.72 -5.38
CA PRO A 9 -17.13 12.29 -4.21
C PRO A 9 -16.31 12.66 -2.96
N PRO A 10 -16.97 13.06 -1.85
CA PRO A 10 -16.34 13.21 -0.54
C PRO A 10 -15.51 11.96 -0.10
N GLN A 11 -15.72 10.84 -0.78
CA GLN A 11 -15.10 9.52 -0.59
C GLN A 11 -13.58 9.49 -0.80
N LEU A 12 -12.95 10.50 -1.39
CA LEU A 12 -11.48 10.56 -1.54
C LEU A 12 -10.72 10.58 -0.20
N ALA A 13 -11.38 11.01 0.87
CA ALA A 13 -10.81 11.04 2.22
C ALA A 13 -11.18 9.80 3.07
N ASP A 14 -12.20 9.04 2.67
CA ASP A 14 -12.78 7.91 3.40
C ASP A 14 -12.51 6.54 2.74
N ASP A 15 -11.85 6.51 1.60
CA ASP A 15 -11.52 5.25 0.93
C ASP A 15 -10.31 4.59 1.60
N HIS A 16 -10.58 3.73 2.58
CA HIS A 16 -9.58 2.89 3.24
C HIS A 16 -8.70 2.15 2.23
N ALA A 17 -9.23 1.78 1.05
CA ALA A 17 -8.44 1.14 0.00
C ALA A 17 -7.37 2.08 -0.57
N LEU A 18 -7.65 3.38 -0.70
CA LEU A 18 -6.68 4.36 -1.14
C LEU A 18 -5.56 4.57 -0.11
N SER A 19 -5.91 4.58 1.18
CA SER A 19 -4.90 4.65 2.25
C SER A 19 -3.97 3.44 2.24
N GLN A 20 -4.51 2.24 2.06
CA GLN A 20 -3.71 1.02 1.92
C GLN A 20 -2.79 1.07 0.69
N VAL A 21 -3.29 1.55 -0.45
CA VAL A 21 -2.52 1.75 -1.68
C VAL A 21 -1.35 2.72 -1.45
N LEU A 22 -1.61 3.83 -0.75
CA LEU A 22 -0.57 4.80 -0.38
C LEU A 22 0.45 4.19 0.59
N GLY A 23 -0.01 3.50 1.63
CA GLY A 23 0.86 2.82 2.60
C GLY A 23 1.74 1.77 1.94
N TYR A 24 1.22 1.02 0.97
CA TYR A 24 2.03 0.10 0.17
C TYR A 24 3.08 0.83 -0.67
N ALA A 25 2.73 1.96 -1.30
CA ALA A 25 3.67 2.74 -2.10
C ALA A 25 4.81 3.35 -1.26
N GLU A 26 4.53 3.79 -0.03
CA GLU A 26 5.55 4.33 0.91
C GLU A 26 6.49 3.24 1.43
N ARG A 27 5.96 2.05 1.74
CA ARG A 27 6.76 0.90 2.22
C ARG A 27 7.60 0.25 1.14
N ASN A 28 7.16 0.35 -0.12
CA ASN A 28 7.83 -0.22 -1.28
C ASN A 28 8.30 0.90 -2.22
N PRO A 29 9.37 1.64 -1.85
CA PRO A 29 9.92 2.68 -2.71
C PRO A 29 10.47 2.06 -4.01
N PRO A 30 10.60 2.86 -5.09
CA PRO A 30 11.10 2.37 -6.36
C PRO A 30 12.55 1.89 -6.26
N SER A 31 12.90 0.91 -7.09
CA SER A 31 14.25 0.36 -7.24
C SER A 31 14.67 0.34 -8.72
N VAL A 32 15.96 0.11 -8.98
CA VAL A 32 16.50 -0.03 -10.34
C VAL A 32 17.26 -1.33 -10.42
N THR A 33 16.88 -2.17 -11.38
CA THR A 33 17.61 -3.38 -11.74
C THR A 33 18.56 -3.03 -12.88
N LYS A 34 19.87 -3.05 -12.63
CA LYS A 34 20.87 -2.63 -13.63
C LYS A 34 21.19 -3.73 -14.63
N TRP A 35 21.27 -4.97 -14.15
CA TRP A 35 21.72 -6.14 -14.89
C TRP A 35 20.67 -7.25 -14.79
N ASP A 36 20.50 -8.05 -15.84
CA ASP A 36 19.79 -9.32 -15.75
C ASP A 36 20.68 -10.43 -15.14
N THR A 37 20.12 -11.63 -14.95
CA THR A 37 20.83 -12.81 -14.43
C THR A 37 22.08 -13.17 -15.23
N TRP A 38 22.14 -12.79 -16.52
CA TRP A 38 23.23 -13.08 -17.45
C TRP A 38 24.26 -11.96 -17.53
N GLY A 39 24.17 -10.94 -16.68
CA GLY A 39 25.09 -9.80 -16.68
C GLY A 39 24.89 -8.84 -17.87
N ARG A 40 23.73 -8.88 -18.55
CA ARG A 40 23.39 -7.92 -19.61
C ARG A 40 22.75 -6.68 -19.00
N PRO A 41 23.10 -5.47 -19.47
CA PRO A 41 22.54 -4.24 -18.93
C PRO A 41 21.07 -4.08 -19.34
N ILE A 42 20.14 -4.07 -18.38
CA ILE A 42 18.71 -3.83 -18.61
C ILE A 42 18.26 -2.45 -18.16
N ASN A 43 18.94 -1.87 -17.16
CA ASN A 43 18.69 -0.53 -16.63
C ASN A 43 17.18 -0.23 -16.39
N GLN A 44 16.49 -1.16 -15.74
CA GLN A 44 15.04 -1.16 -15.59
C GLN A 44 14.61 -0.51 -14.28
N LEU A 45 13.77 0.52 -14.37
CA LEU A 45 13.09 1.09 -13.21
C LEU A 45 11.92 0.21 -12.78
N VAL A 46 11.89 -0.18 -11.51
CA VAL A 46 10.80 -0.94 -10.89
C VAL A 46 10.05 -0.04 -9.91
N THR A 47 8.75 0.15 -10.15
CA THR A 47 7.86 0.92 -9.27
C THR A 47 6.78 0.02 -8.67
N SER A 48 6.38 0.32 -7.44
CA SER A 48 5.39 -0.47 -6.70
C SER A 48 4.01 -0.44 -7.37
N SER A 49 3.24 -1.50 -7.18
CA SER A 49 1.84 -1.57 -7.62
C SER A 49 0.99 -0.46 -6.98
N GLY A 50 1.30 -0.09 -5.73
CA GLY A 50 0.68 1.04 -5.04
C GLY A 50 0.87 2.36 -5.78
N TRP A 51 2.11 2.68 -6.18
CA TRP A 51 2.40 3.87 -6.97
C TRP A 51 1.64 3.88 -8.31
N LYS A 52 1.65 2.76 -9.04
CA LYS A 52 0.92 2.63 -10.31
C LYS A 52 -0.59 2.86 -10.14
N ARG A 53 -1.19 2.39 -9.04
CA ARG A 53 -2.61 2.62 -8.72
C ARG A 53 -2.90 4.08 -8.35
N LEU A 54 -2.01 4.75 -7.60
CA LEU A 54 -2.14 6.20 -7.32
C LEU A 54 -2.12 7.00 -8.62
N ARG A 55 -1.19 6.69 -9.54
CA ARG A 55 -1.11 7.33 -10.87
C ARG A 55 -2.39 7.07 -11.67
N ALA A 56 -2.88 5.84 -11.70
CA ALA A 56 -4.11 5.51 -12.43
C ALA A 56 -5.33 6.23 -11.86
N PHE A 57 -5.43 6.34 -10.54
CA PHE A 57 -6.48 7.12 -9.89
C PHE A 57 -6.40 8.60 -10.30
N GLU A 58 -5.21 9.19 -10.25
CA GLU A 58 -5.00 10.58 -10.62
C GLU A 58 -5.39 10.87 -12.06
N VAL A 59 -4.92 10.07 -13.02
CA VAL A 59 -5.23 10.26 -14.45
C VAL A 59 -6.72 10.15 -14.73
N SER A 60 -7.40 9.18 -14.12
CA SER A 60 -8.83 8.92 -14.37
C SER A 60 -9.76 9.93 -13.70
N ARG A 61 -9.35 10.58 -12.59
CA ARG A 61 -10.24 11.44 -11.77
C ARG A 61 -9.85 12.91 -11.76
N MET A 62 -8.56 13.21 -11.79
CA MET A 62 -8.06 14.59 -11.67
C MET A 62 -7.97 15.28 -13.02
N GLY A 63 -7.49 14.57 -14.05
CA GLY A 63 -7.52 14.96 -15.47
C GLY A 63 -6.78 16.26 -15.80
N LEU A 64 -5.56 16.16 -16.36
CA LEU A 64 -4.78 17.33 -16.76
C LEU A 64 -5.50 18.20 -17.81
N GLY A 65 -6.20 17.58 -18.76
CA GLY A 65 -6.87 18.26 -19.87
C GLY A 65 -8.01 19.22 -19.49
N ILE A 66 -8.46 19.24 -18.23
CA ILE A 66 -9.54 20.13 -17.76
C ILE A 66 -9.17 21.61 -17.90
N ALA A 67 -7.88 21.95 -17.75
CA ALA A 67 -7.40 23.31 -17.92
C ALA A 67 -7.62 23.85 -19.36
N SER A 68 -7.67 22.95 -20.34
CA SER A 68 -7.85 23.27 -21.76
C SER A 68 -9.30 23.17 -22.23
N ASP A 69 -10.24 22.80 -21.34
CA ASP A 69 -11.66 22.72 -21.67
C ASP A 69 -12.24 24.14 -21.87
N LYS A 70 -12.57 24.46 -23.12
CA LYS A 70 -13.13 25.75 -23.50
C LYS A 70 -14.51 26.01 -22.91
N THR A 71 -15.26 24.96 -22.56
CA THR A 71 -16.61 25.10 -21.98
C THR A 71 -16.55 25.63 -20.55
N LEU A 72 -15.45 25.38 -19.84
CA LEU A 72 -15.21 25.87 -18.48
C LEU A 72 -14.60 27.27 -18.47
N GLY A 73 -14.01 27.72 -19.58
CA GLY A 73 -13.35 29.02 -19.65
C GLY A 73 -12.17 29.11 -18.66
N TYR A 74 -11.98 30.30 -18.09
CA TYR A 74 -10.96 30.54 -17.06
C TYR A 74 -11.14 29.66 -15.80
N ASN A 75 -12.34 29.12 -15.55
CA ASN A 75 -12.59 28.24 -14.41
C ASN A 75 -11.95 26.85 -14.56
N GLY A 76 -11.49 26.48 -15.77
CA GLY A 76 -10.80 25.20 -15.99
C GLY A 76 -9.59 25.03 -15.08
N ARG A 77 -8.74 26.07 -14.97
CA ARG A 77 -7.58 26.09 -14.05
C ARG A 77 -7.99 26.05 -12.59
N VAL A 78 -9.02 26.80 -12.21
CA VAL A 78 -9.54 26.81 -10.82
C VAL A 78 -10.04 25.42 -10.44
N LEU A 79 -10.83 24.78 -11.29
CA LEU A 79 -11.33 23.43 -11.07
C LEU A 79 -10.17 22.43 -10.98
N GLN A 80 -9.23 22.47 -11.93
CA GLN A 80 -8.05 21.60 -11.95
C GLN A 80 -7.30 21.68 -10.62
N PHE A 81 -6.90 22.88 -10.18
CA PHE A 81 -6.16 23.06 -8.93
C PHE A 81 -7.01 22.70 -7.70
N ALA A 82 -8.33 22.93 -7.71
CA ALA A 82 -9.20 22.46 -6.64
C ALA A 82 -9.22 20.93 -6.51
N ARG A 83 -9.24 20.20 -7.63
CA ARG A 83 -9.15 18.73 -7.61
C ARG A 83 -7.81 18.26 -7.04
N TYR A 84 -6.71 18.83 -7.52
CA TYR A 84 -5.38 18.47 -7.06
C TYR A 84 -5.08 18.90 -5.62
N HIS A 85 -5.72 19.96 -5.12
CA HIS A 85 -5.61 20.38 -3.71
C HIS A 85 -6.16 19.29 -2.78
N LEU A 86 -7.35 18.77 -3.10
CA LEU A 86 -7.97 17.67 -2.37
C LEU A 86 -7.13 16.38 -2.45
N TRP A 87 -6.51 16.14 -3.61
CA TRP A 87 -5.68 14.97 -3.87
C TRP A 87 -4.33 15.00 -3.17
N ALA A 88 -3.69 16.17 -3.07
CA ALA A 88 -2.29 16.31 -2.66
C ALA A 88 -1.96 15.58 -1.35
N GLY A 89 -2.84 15.66 -0.35
CA GLY A 89 -2.70 14.97 0.94
C GLY A 89 -2.62 13.44 0.84
N SER A 90 -3.26 12.84 -0.15
CA SER A 90 -3.35 11.37 -0.35
C SER A 90 -2.56 10.87 -1.56
N SER A 91 -1.93 11.79 -2.31
CA SER A 91 -1.35 11.51 -3.63
C SER A 91 -0.09 10.65 -3.63
N GLY A 92 0.55 10.46 -2.48
CA GLY A 92 1.92 9.93 -2.42
C GLY A 92 2.86 10.72 -3.32
N SER A 93 2.75 12.06 -3.34
CA SER A 93 3.54 12.94 -4.21
C SER A 93 3.34 12.77 -5.73
N SER A 94 2.29 12.07 -6.17
CA SER A 94 1.99 11.96 -7.61
C SER A 94 1.70 13.30 -8.29
N THR A 95 1.23 14.29 -7.51
CA THR A 95 0.99 15.67 -7.96
C THR A 95 2.23 16.36 -8.51
N VAL A 96 3.43 15.92 -8.11
CA VAL A 96 4.70 16.42 -8.65
C VAL A 96 4.81 16.05 -10.13
N GLN A 97 4.53 14.78 -10.45
CA GLN A 97 4.54 14.30 -11.83
C GLN A 97 3.49 15.01 -12.69
N THR A 98 2.35 15.34 -12.11
CA THR A 98 1.34 16.18 -12.76
C THR A 98 1.90 17.57 -13.06
N GLY A 99 2.54 18.24 -12.09
CA GLY A 99 3.07 19.58 -12.27
C GLY A 99 4.12 19.65 -13.39
N LEU A 100 4.97 18.63 -13.50
CA LEU A 100 5.93 18.49 -14.60
C LEU A 100 5.21 18.30 -15.95
N SER A 101 4.17 17.46 -15.97
CA SER A 101 3.37 17.18 -17.18
C SER A 101 2.56 18.40 -17.64
N ASP A 102 2.03 19.19 -16.69
CA ASP A 102 1.33 20.46 -16.95
C ASP A 102 2.29 21.51 -17.50
N GLY A 103 3.46 21.66 -16.86
CA GLY A 103 4.52 22.56 -17.32
C GLY A 103 4.99 22.21 -18.74
N ALA A 104 5.21 20.92 -19.02
CA ALA A 104 5.55 20.44 -20.36
C ALA A 104 4.43 20.73 -21.36
N SER A 105 3.18 20.37 -21.03
CA SER A 105 2.01 20.65 -21.88
C SER A 105 1.93 22.15 -22.22
N ARG A 106 2.20 23.03 -21.25
CA ARG A 106 2.19 24.48 -21.47
C ARG A 106 3.30 24.94 -22.41
N ILE A 107 4.51 24.39 -22.30
CA ILE A 107 5.60 24.65 -23.24
C ILE A 107 5.17 24.23 -24.65
N LEU A 108 4.67 22.99 -24.80
CA LEU A 108 4.31 22.43 -26.09
C LEU A 108 3.18 23.23 -26.76
N HIS A 109 2.16 23.63 -26.01
CA HIS A 109 1.12 24.54 -26.51
C HIS A 109 1.70 25.87 -27.01
N GLY A 110 2.67 26.45 -26.30
CA GLY A 110 3.35 27.66 -26.76
C GLY A 110 4.12 27.45 -28.07
N GLN A 111 4.81 26.32 -28.22
CA GLN A 111 5.54 25.98 -29.43
C GLN A 111 4.62 25.76 -30.64
N LEU A 112 3.44 25.16 -30.43
CA LEU A 112 2.44 24.93 -31.47
C LEU A 112 1.83 26.23 -32.03
N LEU A 113 1.97 27.37 -31.34
CA LEU A 113 1.54 28.68 -31.82
C LEU A 113 2.59 29.38 -32.68
N ARG A 114 3.80 28.82 -32.83
CA ARG A 114 4.87 29.43 -33.61
C ARG A 114 4.66 29.17 -35.12
N PRO A 115 4.78 30.18 -35.98
CA PRO A 115 4.53 30.05 -37.42
C PRO A 115 5.58 29.21 -38.16
N GLU A 116 6.78 29.04 -37.60
CA GLU A 116 7.94 28.42 -38.27
C GLU A 116 8.10 26.91 -37.95
N LEU A 117 7.10 26.27 -37.36
CA LEU A 117 7.19 24.87 -36.95
C LEU A 117 7.01 23.92 -38.15
N SER A 118 7.94 23.01 -38.36
CA SER A 118 7.82 22.01 -39.44
C SER A 118 6.57 21.12 -39.23
N PRO A 119 5.88 20.67 -40.30
CA PRO A 119 4.70 19.81 -40.18
C PRO A 119 4.95 18.51 -39.39
N ALA A 120 6.14 17.92 -39.54
CA ALA A 120 6.54 16.72 -38.81
C ALA A 120 6.63 16.99 -37.30
N LEU A 121 7.34 18.05 -36.89
CA LEU A 121 7.45 18.42 -35.48
C LEU A 121 6.09 18.85 -34.91
N GLN A 122 5.27 19.56 -35.68
CA GLN A 122 3.92 19.93 -35.28
C GLN A 122 3.07 18.69 -34.93
N SER A 123 3.11 17.66 -35.78
CA SER A 123 2.41 16.38 -35.52
C SER A 123 2.88 15.73 -34.21
N ILE A 124 4.21 15.65 -34.00
CA ILE A 124 4.80 15.07 -32.78
C ILE A 124 4.34 15.83 -31.54
N LEU A 125 4.43 17.17 -31.55
CA LEU A 125 4.06 17.98 -30.39
C LEU A 125 2.54 17.93 -30.11
N MET A 126 1.70 17.90 -31.15
CA MET A 126 0.26 17.70 -30.99
C MET A 126 -0.07 16.33 -30.39
N GLY A 127 0.62 15.28 -30.84
CA GLY A 127 0.51 13.94 -30.29
C GLY A 127 0.90 13.89 -28.80
N ALA A 128 2.02 14.51 -28.44
CA ALA A 128 2.49 14.60 -27.05
C ALA A 128 1.48 15.35 -26.16
N VAL A 129 0.99 16.52 -26.58
CA VAL A 129 -0.04 17.28 -25.85
C VAL A 129 -1.31 16.44 -25.63
N LYS A 130 -1.79 15.77 -26.68
CA LYS A 130 -2.98 14.89 -26.58
C LYS A 130 -2.78 13.80 -25.55
N ARG A 131 -1.60 13.16 -25.52
CA ARG A 131 -1.28 12.08 -24.57
C ARG A 131 -1.04 12.57 -23.15
N LEU A 132 -0.48 13.77 -22.95
CA LEU A 132 -0.36 14.37 -21.61
C LEU A 132 -1.74 14.71 -21.02
N CYS A 133 -2.66 15.19 -21.86
CA CYS A 133 -3.96 15.71 -21.42
C CYS A 133 -5.11 14.68 -21.37
N THR A 134 -4.93 13.49 -21.96
CA THR A 134 -5.96 12.43 -21.96
C THR A 134 -6.16 11.82 -20.58
N SER A 135 -7.41 11.45 -20.25
CA SER A 135 -7.76 10.69 -19.05
C SER A 135 -7.79 9.17 -19.28
N ASP A 136 -7.52 8.72 -20.51
CA ASP A 136 -7.39 7.30 -20.82
C ASP A 136 -6.06 6.74 -20.30
N LEU A 137 -6.13 5.72 -19.44
CA LEU A 137 -4.98 5.16 -18.74
C LEU A 137 -3.96 4.51 -19.67
N VAL A 138 -4.40 3.95 -20.80
CA VAL A 138 -3.52 3.25 -21.74
C VAL A 138 -2.71 4.24 -22.58
N SER A 139 -3.36 5.33 -23.02
CA SER A 139 -2.71 6.34 -23.87
C SER A 139 -2.08 7.50 -23.10
N ASN A 140 -2.35 7.66 -21.80
CA ASN A 140 -1.83 8.77 -21.00
C ASN A 140 -0.31 8.72 -20.88
N TRP A 141 0.31 9.86 -21.14
CA TRP A 141 1.72 10.09 -20.92
C TRP A 141 1.95 11.03 -19.74
N THR A 142 3.16 10.95 -19.20
CA THR A 142 3.66 11.95 -18.25
C THR A 142 5.00 12.50 -18.75
N SER A 143 5.39 13.67 -18.24
CA SER A 143 6.63 14.35 -18.61
C SER A 143 7.58 14.54 -17.44
N GLY A 144 8.88 14.44 -17.72
CA GLY A 144 9.94 15.04 -16.90
C GLY A 144 10.30 16.45 -17.34
N ILE A 145 10.95 17.22 -16.47
CA ILE A 145 11.66 18.47 -16.81
C ILE A 145 13.07 18.36 -16.23
N TRP A 146 14.09 18.34 -17.10
CA TRP A 146 15.46 18.01 -16.72
C TRP A 146 16.40 19.20 -16.91
N MET A 147 16.68 19.87 -15.79
CA MET A 147 17.54 21.06 -15.75
C MET A 147 18.80 20.80 -14.91
N THR A 148 18.60 20.46 -13.63
CA THR A 148 19.64 20.38 -12.60
C THR A 148 20.76 19.40 -12.90
N GLU A 149 22.00 19.89 -12.77
CA GLU A 149 23.23 19.12 -12.87
C GLU A 149 24.04 19.22 -11.57
N THR A 150 25.18 18.53 -11.52
CA THR A 150 26.09 18.56 -10.37
C THR A 150 26.70 19.96 -10.15
N THR A 151 26.90 20.73 -11.22
CA THR A 151 27.42 22.10 -11.19
C THR A 151 26.42 23.11 -10.62
N GLY A 152 25.13 22.84 -10.72
CA GLY A 152 24.10 23.72 -10.18
C GLY A 152 22.68 23.40 -10.64
N GLY A 153 21.72 23.70 -9.75
CA GLY A 153 20.28 23.73 -10.09
C GLY A 153 19.67 25.13 -10.05
N SER A 154 20.16 26.00 -9.16
CA SER A 154 19.72 27.41 -9.09
C SER A 154 20.38 28.27 -10.17
N ASP A 155 21.66 28.00 -10.43
CA ASP A 155 22.36 28.55 -11.58
C ASP A 155 22.46 27.48 -12.68
N VAL A 156 21.62 27.64 -13.70
CA VAL A 156 21.58 26.76 -14.87
C VAL A 156 22.49 27.25 -15.99
N SER A 157 23.16 28.40 -15.81
CA SER A 157 24.09 28.94 -16.80
C SER A 157 25.33 28.06 -16.98
N GLY A 158 25.70 27.30 -15.94
CA GLY A 158 26.80 26.34 -15.89
C GLY A 158 26.45 24.91 -16.33
N ILE A 159 25.34 24.69 -17.03
CA ILE A 159 24.99 23.37 -17.58
C ILE A 159 26.08 22.88 -18.55
N GLU A 160 26.48 21.62 -18.35
CA GLU A 160 27.51 20.87 -19.08
C GLU A 160 26.93 19.86 -20.06
N THR A 161 25.66 19.42 -19.90
CA THR A 161 25.01 18.59 -20.92
C THR A 161 25.04 19.30 -22.27
N THR A 162 25.58 18.63 -23.28
CA THR A 162 25.72 19.14 -24.65
C THR A 162 24.66 18.57 -25.57
N ALA A 163 24.32 19.31 -26.62
CA ALA A 163 23.46 18.87 -27.69
C ALA A 163 24.12 19.18 -29.04
N THR A 164 24.37 18.14 -29.84
CA THR A 164 25.00 18.24 -31.17
C THR A 164 23.99 17.87 -32.24
N TYR A 165 23.94 18.64 -33.33
CA TYR A 165 23.08 18.33 -34.47
C TYR A 165 23.64 17.14 -35.25
N VAL A 166 22.88 16.05 -35.32
CA VAL A 166 23.21 14.80 -36.02
C VAL A 166 21.99 14.37 -36.84
N PRO A 167 21.91 14.76 -38.12
CA PRO A 167 20.74 14.47 -38.96
C PRO A 167 20.48 12.97 -39.06
N THR A 168 19.22 12.59 -39.05
CA THR A 168 18.77 11.20 -39.21
C THR A 168 18.95 10.81 -40.68
N THR A 169 20.10 10.25 -41.06
CA THR A 169 20.34 9.76 -42.44
C THR A 169 19.74 8.36 -42.60
N GLY A 170 18.94 8.18 -43.65
CA GLY A 170 18.24 6.91 -43.93
C GLY A 170 19.15 5.69 -44.14
N ASN A 171 18.57 4.53 -43.82
CA ASN A 171 19.00 3.14 -44.08
C ASN A 171 20.15 2.58 -43.22
N GLY A 172 19.90 2.30 -41.93
CA GLY A 172 20.84 1.50 -41.12
C GLY A 172 20.33 0.90 -39.80
N ALA A 173 19.34 1.47 -39.12
CA ALA A 173 18.71 0.87 -37.94
C ALA A 173 17.26 1.39 -37.76
N THR A 174 16.32 0.47 -37.54
CA THR A 174 14.87 0.69 -37.38
C THR A 174 14.52 1.16 -35.96
N GLU A 175 15.11 2.26 -35.51
CA GLU A 175 14.75 2.88 -34.23
C GLU A 175 13.75 4.01 -34.47
N ALA A 176 12.53 3.84 -33.96
CA ALA A 176 11.42 4.77 -34.14
C ALA A 176 10.87 5.25 -32.80
N LEU A 177 10.13 6.36 -32.84
CA LEU A 177 9.33 6.76 -31.70
C LEU A 177 8.27 5.69 -31.41
N GLN A 178 7.85 5.61 -30.15
CA GLN A 178 6.69 4.82 -29.70
C GLN A 178 5.34 5.30 -30.33
N THR A 179 5.40 6.27 -31.23
CA THR A 179 4.28 6.95 -31.92
C THR A 179 4.69 7.19 -33.37
N ASP A 180 3.73 7.49 -34.25
CA ASP A 180 4.02 7.93 -35.62
C ASP A 180 4.98 9.14 -35.60
N GLY A 181 6.23 8.96 -36.07
CA GLY A 181 7.21 10.04 -36.20
C GLY A 181 8.68 9.60 -36.06
N GLU A 182 9.59 10.48 -36.47
CA GLU A 182 11.04 10.25 -36.42
C GLU A 182 11.68 10.75 -35.11
N LEU A 183 12.78 10.09 -34.72
CA LEU A 183 13.67 10.61 -33.68
C LEU A 183 14.24 11.97 -34.09
N GLY A 184 14.31 12.89 -33.14
CA GLY A 184 14.77 14.24 -33.44
C GLY A 184 16.26 14.30 -33.83
N PRO A 185 16.67 15.33 -34.60
CA PRO A 185 18.00 15.43 -35.19
C PRO A 185 19.09 15.88 -34.20
N TRP A 186 18.80 15.97 -32.90
CA TRP A 186 19.77 16.39 -31.89
C TRP A 186 20.17 15.22 -31.01
N CYS A 187 21.46 15.13 -30.73
CA CYS A 187 22.08 14.11 -29.90
C CYS A 187 22.54 14.76 -28.58
N LEU A 188 21.97 14.34 -27.46
CA LEU A 188 22.24 14.91 -26.14
C LEU A 188 23.18 14.01 -25.34
N ASN A 189 24.22 14.61 -24.74
CA ASN A 189 25.24 13.92 -23.96
C ASN A 189 25.55 14.70 -22.67
N GLY A 190 25.43 14.05 -21.51
CA GLY A 190 25.68 14.69 -20.20
C GLY A 190 25.04 13.98 -19.02
N ILE A 191 25.05 14.60 -17.85
CA ILE A 191 24.48 14.03 -16.61
C ILE A 191 23.44 14.97 -16.03
N LYS A 192 22.25 14.44 -15.76
CA LYS A 192 21.18 15.13 -15.03
C LYS A 192 21.14 14.61 -13.60
N CYS A 193 21.42 15.49 -12.64
CA CYS A 193 21.67 15.11 -11.26
C CYS A 193 20.38 14.85 -10.48
N PHE A 194 19.28 15.53 -10.77
CA PHE A 194 17.99 15.32 -10.12
C PHE A 194 16.86 15.26 -11.15
N THR A 195 16.38 14.06 -11.44
CA THR A 195 15.29 13.82 -12.40
C THR A 195 14.13 13.13 -11.69
N SER A 196 13.12 13.89 -11.31
CA SER A 196 11.87 13.33 -10.79
C SER A 196 11.05 12.73 -11.93
N GLY A 197 10.31 11.66 -11.65
CA GLY A 197 9.41 11.08 -12.65
C GLY A 197 10.13 10.34 -13.75
N VAL A 198 11.16 9.57 -13.41
CA VAL A 198 12.04 8.85 -14.37
C VAL A 198 11.26 7.92 -15.31
N GLU A 199 10.08 7.47 -14.90
CA GLU A 199 9.16 6.66 -15.70
C GLU A 199 8.42 7.42 -16.80
N ALA A 200 8.53 8.76 -16.84
CA ALA A 200 7.87 9.62 -17.81
C ALA A 200 8.13 9.16 -19.24
N SER A 201 7.13 9.29 -20.12
CA SER A 201 7.23 8.92 -21.54
C SER A 201 8.03 9.94 -22.36
N MET A 202 8.13 11.16 -21.85
CA MET A 202 8.89 12.25 -22.47
C MET A 202 9.55 13.12 -21.40
N ALA A 203 10.50 13.96 -21.81
CA ALA A 203 11.09 15.01 -20.99
C ALA A 203 11.35 16.27 -21.81
N ILE A 204 11.30 17.42 -21.15
CA ILE A 204 11.90 18.65 -21.67
C ILE A 204 13.28 18.80 -21.03
N VAL A 205 14.33 18.86 -21.85
CA VAL A 205 15.73 18.82 -21.39
C VAL A 205 16.42 20.12 -21.77
N LEU A 206 17.12 20.74 -20.81
CA LEU A 206 17.98 21.90 -21.07
C LEU A 206 19.41 21.40 -21.36
N ALA A 207 19.97 21.78 -22.50
CA ALA A 207 21.33 21.40 -22.90
C ALA A 207 22.00 22.52 -23.69
N ARG A 208 23.33 22.50 -23.76
CA ARG A 208 24.15 23.50 -24.45
C ARG A 208 24.43 23.11 -25.89
N THR A 209 24.20 24.04 -26.81
CA THR A 209 24.66 23.96 -28.20
C THR A 209 25.76 24.98 -28.46
N ALA A 210 26.26 25.04 -29.70
CA ALA A 210 27.20 26.07 -30.13
C ALA A 210 26.66 27.51 -29.96
N LYS A 211 25.33 27.70 -29.97
CA LYS A 211 24.68 29.02 -29.80
C LYS A 211 24.21 29.30 -28.36
N GLY A 212 24.50 28.42 -27.40
CA GLY A 212 24.15 28.59 -25.99
C GLY A 212 23.12 27.58 -25.48
N LEU A 213 22.46 27.90 -24.36
CA LEU A 213 21.49 27.00 -23.74
C LEU A 213 20.22 26.90 -24.57
N SER A 214 19.81 25.67 -24.87
CA SER A 214 18.68 25.34 -25.73
C SER A 214 17.79 24.28 -25.05
N ALA A 215 16.48 24.34 -25.29
CA ALA A 215 15.52 23.40 -24.73
C ALA A 215 15.16 22.34 -25.78
N PHE A 216 15.00 21.09 -25.34
CA PHE A 216 14.75 19.96 -26.23
C PHE A 216 13.57 19.13 -25.74
N TYR A 217 12.69 18.72 -26.65
CA TYR A 217 11.75 17.62 -26.44
C TYR A 217 12.49 16.31 -26.65
N VAL A 218 12.52 15.47 -25.62
CA VAL A 218 13.19 14.16 -25.64
C VAL A 218 12.16 13.08 -25.27
N PRO A 219 11.79 12.18 -26.20
CA PRO A 219 11.05 10.97 -25.84
C PRO A 219 11.97 10.07 -25.03
N THR A 220 11.52 9.51 -23.91
CA THR A 220 12.40 8.72 -23.03
C THR A 220 12.52 7.26 -23.47
N ARG A 221 11.54 6.77 -24.24
CA ARG A 221 11.43 5.40 -24.73
C ARG A 221 11.31 5.39 -26.25
N ILE A 222 11.94 4.40 -26.86
CA ILE A 222 11.95 4.15 -28.30
C ILE A 222 11.68 2.68 -28.58
N GLU A 223 11.11 2.41 -29.75
CA GLU A 223 10.92 1.06 -30.27
C GLU A 223 12.14 0.69 -31.12
N SER A 224 12.66 -0.51 -30.89
CA SER A 224 13.82 -1.05 -31.58
C SER A 224 13.47 -2.45 -32.05
N THR A 225 13.43 -2.64 -33.37
CA THR A 225 13.26 -3.97 -33.97
C THR A 225 14.63 -4.61 -34.13
N GLY A 226 14.84 -5.76 -33.49
CA GLY A 226 16.07 -6.54 -33.62
C GLY A 226 16.21 -7.16 -35.02
N HIS A 227 17.39 -7.74 -35.29
CA HIS A 227 17.64 -8.48 -36.53
C HIS A 227 16.76 -9.74 -36.67
N ASP A 228 16.20 -10.20 -35.55
CA ASP A 228 15.22 -11.27 -35.41
C ASP A 228 13.78 -10.84 -35.76
N GLY A 229 13.56 -9.55 -36.07
CA GLY A 229 12.23 -9.01 -36.33
C GLY A 229 11.40 -8.72 -35.09
N ILE A 230 11.94 -8.92 -33.87
CA ILE A 230 11.23 -8.69 -32.62
C ILE A 230 11.37 -7.22 -32.21
N THR A 231 10.24 -6.52 -32.07
CA THR A 231 10.22 -5.14 -31.58
C THR A 231 10.24 -5.11 -30.05
N THR A 232 11.29 -4.50 -29.48
CA THR A 232 11.44 -4.28 -28.05
C THR A 232 11.41 -2.78 -27.74
N GLN A 233 11.03 -2.43 -26.51
CA GLN A 233 11.11 -1.04 -26.03
C GLN A 233 12.36 -0.85 -25.19
N LYS A 234 13.16 0.17 -25.55
CA LYS A 234 14.37 0.55 -24.80
C LYS A 234 14.37 2.04 -24.48
N LEU A 235 15.28 2.46 -23.60
CA LEU A 235 15.47 3.86 -23.27
C LEU A 235 16.21 4.58 -24.41
N ASN A 236 15.82 5.83 -24.67
CA ASN A 236 16.40 6.69 -25.70
C ASN A 236 17.75 7.28 -25.26
N GLY A 237 18.82 6.49 -25.30
CA GLY A 237 20.15 6.94 -24.88
C GLY A 237 20.19 7.45 -23.44
N ILE A 238 19.34 6.89 -22.57
CA ILE A 238 19.19 7.29 -21.16
C ILE A 238 19.60 6.11 -20.28
N GLU A 239 20.52 6.36 -19.36
CA GLU A 239 20.93 5.41 -18.33
C GLU A 239 20.53 5.92 -16.93
N ILE A 240 20.03 5.04 -16.06
CA ILE A 240 19.70 5.36 -14.68
C ILE A 240 20.91 5.01 -13.81
N VAL A 241 21.75 6.02 -13.54
CA VAL A 241 22.97 5.85 -12.76
C VAL A 241 22.65 5.37 -11.35
N ARG A 242 21.67 6.01 -10.70
CA ARG A 242 21.15 5.63 -9.37
C ARG A 242 19.84 6.35 -9.05
N LEU A 243 19.08 5.80 -8.10
CA LEU A 243 17.99 6.51 -7.44
C LEU A 243 18.50 7.35 -6.26
N LYS A 244 17.82 8.44 -5.95
CA LYS A 244 18.11 9.28 -4.79
C LYS A 244 17.49 8.69 -3.52
N SER A 245 18.27 8.64 -2.44
CA SER A 245 17.75 8.41 -1.09
C SER A 245 17.19 9.73 -0.55
N LYS A 246 15.89 9.79 -0.28
CA LYS A 246 15.15 11.02 0.00
C LYS A 246 14.46 10.97 1.36
N MET A 247 14.40 12.12 2.05
CA MET A 247 13.64 12.29 3.29
C MET A 247 12.11 12.11 3.07
N GLY A 248 11.56 12.74 2.04
CA GLY A 248 10.15 12.65 1.64
C GLY A 248 10.00 12.29 0.17
N THR A 249 8.76 12.22 -0.31
CA THR A 249 8.39 11.85 -1.69
C THR A 249 8.92 10.47 -2.11
N ARG A 250 8.98 9.55 -1.15
CA ARG A 250 9.70 8.26 -1.27
C ARG A 250 9.05 7.32 -2.30
N THR A 251 7.75 7.44 -2.47
CA THR A 251 6.92 6.76 -3.48
C THR A 251 7.35 7.01 -4.92
N MET A 252 7.83 8.22 -5.22
CA MET A 252 8.17 8.65 -6.58
C MET A 252 9.65 8.39 -6.88
N ALA A 253 9.95 7.87 -8.07
CA ALA A 253 11.33 7.69 -8.51
C ALA A 253 11.98 9.04 -8.85
N THR A 254 13.11 9.33 -8.20
CA THR A 254 14.00 10.44 -8.55
C THR A 254 15.39 9.87 -8.80
N ALA A 255 15.96 10.11 -9.98
CA ALA A 255 17.25 9.54 -10.35
C ALA A 255 18.31 10.59 -10.65
N GLU A 256 19.52 10.07 -10.76
CA GLU A 256 20.60 10.63 -11.56
C GLU A 256 20.60 9.90 -12.91
N LEU A 257 20.50 10.66 -14.01
CA LEU A 257 20.47 10.10 -15.36
C LEU A 257 21.71 10.50 -16.13
N GLN A 258 22.28 9.55 -16.85
CA GLN A 258 23.28 9.82 -17.87
C GLN A 258 22.60 9.79 -19.24
N LEU A 259 22.80 10.86 -20.01
CA LEU A 259 22.41 10.95 -21.40
C LEU A 259 23.62 10.57 -22.24
N ASN A 260 23.49 9.51 -23.03
CA ASN A 260 24.48 9.04 -23.97
C ASN A 260 23.79 8.85 -25.32
N ASN A 261 23.99 9.84 -26.19
CA ASN A 261 23.36 9.94 -27.49
C ASN A 261 21.82 9.93 -27.47
N ALA A 262 21.21 10.54 -26.44
CA ALA A 262 19.75 10.67 -26.35
C ALA A 262 19.23 11.57 -27.48
N ARG A 263 18.24 11.10 -28.25
CA ARG A 263 17.74 11.80 -29.43
C ARG A 263 16.59 12.76 -29.08
N GLY A 264 16.62 13.99 -29.58
CA GLY A 264 15.61 15.00 -29.26
C GLY A 264 15.35 16.04 -30.35
N HIS A 265 14.25 16.77 -30.19
CA HIS A 265 13.84 17.88 -31.06
C HIS A 265 14.05 19.22 -30.36
N LEU A 266 14.64 20.19 -31.06
CA LEU A 266 14.81 21.55 -30.52
C LEU A 266 13.45 22.23 -30.31
N LEU A 267 13.29 22.89 -29.17
CA LEU A 267 12.15 23.74 -28.84
C LEU A 267 12.61 25.20 -28.73
N GLY A 268 11.82 26.12 -29.25
CA GLY A 268 12.22 27.53 -29.29
C GLY A 268 13.26 27.82 -30.37
N GLU A 269 14.04 28.86 -30.13
CA GLU A 269 15.23 29.18 -30.91
C GLU A 269 16.46 28.60 -30.21
N GLU A 270 17.45 28.18 -31.00
CA GLU A 270 18.73 27.72 -30.47
C GLU A 270 19.42 28.86 -29.67
N GLY A 271 19.86 28.57 -28.45
CA GLY A 271 20.42 29.55 -27.53
C GLY A 271 19.39 30.29 -26.65
N ARG A 272 18.09 30.07 -26.86
CA ARG A 272 16.98 30.69 -26.10
C ARG A 272 16.22 29.69 -25.22
N GLY A 273 16.85 28.57 -24.86
CA GLY A 273 16.22 27.49 -24.10
C GLY A 273 15.74 27.87 -22.70
N LEU A 274 16.39 28.83 -22.05
CA LEU A 274 15.93 29.33 -20.75
C LEU A 274 14.56 29.99 -20.83
N GLU A 275 14.29 30.73 -21.90
CA GLU A 275 13.01 31.40 -22.09
C GLU A 275 11.88 30.38 -22.25
N VAL A 276 12.15 29.30 -22.99
CA VAL A 276 11.22 28.17 -23.15
C VAL A 276 10.97 27.43 -21.83
N MET A 277 11.96 27.35 -20.94
CA MET A 277 11.80 26.66 -19.66
C MET A 277 10.97 27.47 -18.65
N LEU A 278 10.93 28.80 -18.78
CA LEU A 278 10.25 29.68 -17.82
C LEU A 278 8.76 29.37 -17.69
N GLU A 279 8.06 28.97 -18.76
CA GLU A 279 6.65 28.59 -18.65
C GLU A 279 6.46 27.38 -17.72
N SER A 280 7.28 26.34 -17.87
CA SER A 280 7.18 25.15 -17.01
C SER A 280 7.53 25.46 -15.56
N LEU A 281 8.56 26.28 -15.32
CA LEU A 281 8.97 26.69 -13.98
C LEU A 281 7.84 27.43 -13.25
N ASN A 282 7.13 28.32 -13.94
CA ASN A 282 6.02 29.05 -13.34
C ASN A 282 4.87 28.11 -12.95
N ILE A 283 4.50 27.17 -13.82
CA ILE A 283 3.48 26.16 -13.50
C ILE A 283 3.92 25.31 -12.31
N ALA A 284 5.16 24.79 -12.35
CA ALA A 284 5.69 23.94 -11.29
C ALA A 284 5.76 24.66 -9.92
N ARG A 285 6.03 25.98 -9.91
CA ARG A 285 5.98 26.81 -8.69
C ARG A 285 4.57 26.92 -8.11
N ILE A 286 3.54 27.06 -8.96
CA ILE A 286 2.14 27.07 -8.49
C ILE A 286 1.76 25.68 -7.96
N TYR A 287 2.22 24.59 -8.59
CA TYR A 287 2.05 23.23 -8.05
C TYR A 287 2.79 23.00 -6.72
N CYS A 288 3.95 23.64 -6.50
CA CYS A 288 4.61 23.60 -5.19
C CYS A 288 3.75 24.24 -4.10
N ALA A 289 3.14 25.40 -4.39
CA ALA A 289 2.21 26.06 -3.47
C ALA A 289 0.94 25.24 -3.22
N LEU A 290 0.40 24.62 -4.28
CA LEU A 290 -0.72 23.68 -4.20
C LEU A 290 -0.40 22.49 -3.29
N GLY A 291 0.74 21.85 -3.49
CA GLY A 291 1.21 20.75 -2.64
C GLY A 291 1.35 21.19 -1.18
N ALA A 292 1.93 22.36 -0.95
CA ALA A 292 2.14 22.90 0.39
C ALA A 292 0.81 23.07 1.13
N LEU A 293 -0.18 23.66 0.46
CA LEU A 293 -1.50 23.88 1.04
C LEU A 293 -2.36 22.61 1.09
N GLY A 294 -2.20 21.67 0.15
CA GLY A 294 -2.90 20.39 0.21
C GLY A 294 -2.44 19.53 1.39
N LEU A 295 -1.11 19.43 1.60
CA LEU A 295 -0.53 18.71 2.74
C LEU A 295 -0.89 19.39 4.07
N TRP A 296 -0.74 20.72 4.16
CA TRP A 296 -1.14 21.49 5.34
C TRP A 296 -2.64 21.33 5.65
N GLY A 297 -3.50 21.43 4.64
CA GLY A 297 -4.94 21.23 4.79
C GLY A 297 -5.29 19.86 5.38
N ARG A 298 -4.60 18.80 4.93
CA ARG A 298 -4.73 17.45 5.50
C ARG A 298 -4.26 17.39 6.95
N GLY A 299 -3.10 17.97 7.29
CA GLY A 299 -2.59 18.02 8.67
C GLY A 299 -3.55 18.75 9.63
N LEU A 300 -4.16 19.85 9.19
CA LEU A 300 -5.18 20.56 9.95
C LEU A 300 -6.45 19.71 10.14
N ALA A 301 -6.90 19.00 9.10
CA ALA A 301 -8.05 18.12 9.19
C ALA A 301 -7.83 17.01 10.23
N ILE A 302 -6.66 16.36 10.21
CA ILE A 302 -6.26 15.34 11.19
C ILE A 302 -6.23 15.94 12.60
N SER A 303 -5.61 17.11 12.78
CA SER A 303 -5.51 17.78 14.09
C SER A 303 -6.88 18.13 14.67
N ARG A 304 -7.82 18.60 13.85
CA ARG A 304 -9.21 18.89 14.26
C ARG A 304 -10.01 17.63 14.60
N ALA A 305 -9.79 16.54 13.86
CA ALA A 305 -10.46 15.27 14.16
C ALA A 305 -9.94 14.67 15.47
N PHE A 306 -8.62 14.70 15.67
CA PHE A 306 -7.96 14.25 16.89
C PHE A 306 -8.39 15.06 18.11
N SER A 307 -8.50 16.39 17.99
CA SER A 307 -8.87 17.24 19.12
C SER A 307 -10.27 16.97 19.68
N LYS A 308 -11.21 16.55 18.83
CA LYS A 308 -12.59 16.18 19.24
C LYS A 308 -12.66 14.88 20.02
N THR A 309 -11.73 13.97 19.79
CA THR A 309 -11.71 12.62 20.39
C THR A 309 -10.77 12.53 21.58
N ARG A 310 -9.67 13.29 21.58
CA ARG A 310 -8.67 13.28 22.66
C ARG A 310 -9.21 13.92 23.93
N ARG A 311 -9.27 13.14 25.03
CA ARG A 311 -9.59 13.65 26.38
C ARG A 311 -8.33 14.10 27.11
N VAL A 312 -8.45 15.18 27.88
CA VAL A 312 -7.41 15.74 28.78
C VAL A 312 -7.87 15.70 30.24
N THR A 313 -7.06 16.23 31.17
CA THR A 313 -7.34 16.24 32.61
C THR A 313 -8.74 16.79 32.90
N ARG A 314 -9.48 16.12 33.79
CA ARG A 314 -10.92 16.35 34.09
C ARG A 314 -11.90 15.88 33.00
N GLY A 315 -11.45 15.11 32.01
CA GLY A 315 -12.32 14.48 31.00
C GLY A 315 -12.81 15.40 29.88
N LEU A 316 -12.35 16.67 29.84
CA LEU A 316 -12.64 17.60 28.76
C LEU A 316 -11.98 17.10 27.46
N SER A 317 -12.63 17.27 26.30
CA SER A 317 -11.94 17.09 25.02
C SER A 317 -10.97 18.22 24.74
N LEU A 318 -9.93 17.92 23.98
CA LEU A 318 -8.88 18.86 23.60
C LEU A 318 -9.44 20.02 22.75
N ASP A 319 -10.49 19.80 21.97
CA ASP A 319 -11.19 20.85 21.23
C ASP A 319 -11.82 21.91 22.14
N ARG A 320 -12.03 21.63 23.44
CA ARG A 320 -12.57 22.58 24.43
C ARG A 320 -11.48 23.30 25.23
N VAL A 321 -10.20 22.99 25.01
CA VAL A 321 -9.09 23.64 25.72
C VAL A 321 -8.74 24.95 25.02
N PRO A 322 -9.00 26.13 25.62
CA PRO A 322 -8.88 27.41 24.90
C PRO A 322 -7.48 27.65 24.32
N LEU A 323 -6.43 27.32 25.06
CA LEU A 323 -5.04 27.47 24.59
C LEU A 323 -4.76 26.63 23.33
N PHE A 324 -5.28 25.40 23.28
CA PHE A 324 -5.11 24.52 22.13
C PHE A 324 -5.88 25.05 20.90
N VAL A 325 -7.14 25.44 21.09
CA VAL A 325 -7.96 26.01 20.00
C VAL A 325 -7.35 27.30 19.48
N ARG A 326 -6.81 28.15 20.35
CA ARG A 326 -6.09 29.37 19.98
C ARG A 326 -4.89 29.08 19.08
N GLY A 327 -4.12 28.03 19.41
CA GLY A 327 -3.02 27.53 18.58
C GLY A 327 -3.49 27.10 17.19
N LEU A 328 -4.53 26.24 17.12
CA LEU A 328 -5.11 25.82 15.84
C LEU A 328 -5.72 26.97 15.04
N ALA A 329 -6.32 27.97 15.69
CA ALA A 329 -6.89 29.14 15.03
C ALA A 329 -5.81 29.94 14.31
N LYS A 330 -4.60 30.09 14.90
CA LYS A 330 -3.45 30.73 14.25
C LYS A 330 -3.04 30.01 12.97
N LEU A 331 -2.98 28.67 12.99
CA LEU A 331 -2.69 27.86 11.81
C LEU A 331 -3.79 28.03 10.76
N GLN A 332 -5.06 28.00 11.18
CA GLN A 332 -6.21 28.10 10.29
C GLN A 332 -6.32 29.47 9.59
N VAL A 333 -6.03 30.56 10.29
CA VAL A 333 -5.96 31.91 9.71
C VAL A 333 -4.91 31.96 8.61
N SER A 334 -3.71 31.47 8.89
CA SER A 334 -2.60 31.46 7.93
C SER A 334 -2.88 30.56 6.72
N TYR A 335 -3.56 29.43 6.95
CA TYR A 335 -4.01 28.53 5.90
C TYR A 335 -5.04 29.21 4.97
N LYS A 336 -6.06 29.86 5.53
CA LYS A 336 -7.08 30.58 4.75
C LYS A 336 -6.45 31.69 3.90
N ALA A 337 -5.56 32.49 4.47
CA ALA A 337 -4.84 33.55 3.78
C ALA A 337 -4.11 33.05 2.51
N ASN A 338 -3.36 31.96 2.67
CA ASN A 338 -2.58 31.37 1.59
C ASN A 338 -3.44 30.61 0.57
N MET A 339 -4.57 30.02 0.99
CA MET A 339 -5.54 29.42 0.06
C MET A 339 -6.15 30.46 -0.88
N HIS A 340 -6.55 31.62 -0.36
CA HIS A 340 -7.02 32.72 -1.20
C HIS A 340 -5.94 33.19 -2.17
N PHE A 341 -4.68 33.25 -1.72
CA PHE A 341 -3.57 33.64 -2.58
C PHE A 341 -3.32 32.65 -3.71
N LEU A 342 -3.29 31.35 -3.42
CA LEU A 342 -3.16 30.29 -4.44
C LEU A 342 -4.26 30.39 -5.48
N PHE A 343 -5.53 30.41 -5.06
CA PHE A 343 -6.64 30.41 -6.01
C PHE A 343 -6.77 31.73 -6.78
N PHE A 344 -6.30 32.84 -6.23
CA PHE A 344 -6.20 34.10 -6.95
C PHE A 344 -5.17 34.00 -8.10
N VAL A 345 -3.97 33.48 -7.81
CA VAL A 345 -2.92 33.24 -8.82
C VAL A 345 -3.39 32.26 -9.90
N VAL A 346 -4.06 31.17 -9.51
CA VAL A 346 -4.63 30.18 -10.44
C VAL A 346 -5.73 30.81 -11.31
N SER A 347 -6.55 31.70 -10.76
CA SER A 347 -7.59 32.41 -11.52
C SER A 347 -6.99 33.34 -12.56
N MET A 348 -5.92 34.07 -12.22
CA MET A 348 -5.17 34.89 -13.18
C MET A 348 -4.55 34.05 -14.30
N LEU A 349 -3.95 32.90 -13.95
CA LEU A 349 -3.41 31.96 -14.94
C LEU A 349 -4.50 31.49 -15.92
N GLY A 350 -5.65 31.04 -15.40
CA GLY A 350 -6.78 30.60 -16.22
C GLY A 350 -7.31 31.70 -17.14
N HIS A 351 -7.36 32.95 -16.66
CA HIS A 351 -7.81 34.09 -17.45
C HIS A 351 -6.85 34.43 -18.60
N LEU A 352 -5.53 34.36 -18.37
CA LEU A 352 -4.53 34.58 -19.40
C LEU A 352 -4.50 33.47 -20.47
N GLU A 353 -4.80 32.23 -20.08
CA GLU A 353 -4.79 31.10 -21.01
C GLU A 353 -6.08 30.99 -21.85
N GLN A 354 -7.22 31.45 -21.32
CA GLN A 354 -8.51 31.41 -22.01
C GLN A 354 -9.17 32.81 -22.09
N PRO A 355 -8.58 33.76 -22.85
CA PRO A 355 -9.15 35.09 -22.99
C PRO A 355 -10.52 35.04 -23.68
N GLY A 356 -11.52 35.73 -23.11
CA GLY A 356 -12.85 35.89 -23.73
C GLY A 356 -13.92 34.87 -23.37
N CYS A 357 -13.62 33.83 -22.57
CA CYS A 357 -14.66 32.93 -22.05
C CYS A 357 -15.42 33.57 -20.87
N VAL A 358 -16.72 33.81 -21.05
CA VAL A 358 -17.61 34.42 -20.06
C VAL A 358 -18.36 33.32 -19.28
N ALA A 359 -17.81 32.88 -18.16
CA ALA A 359 -18.55 32.05 -17.20
C ALA A 359 -19.31 32.92 -16.18
N PRO A 360 -20.44 32.44 -15.59
CA PRO A 360 -21.27 33.22 -14.68
C PRO A 360 -20.48 33.76 -13.46
N LEU A 361 -20.72 35.03 -13.16
CA LEU A 361 -19.88 35.88 -12.30
C LEU A 361 -19.91 35.48 -10.81
N SER A 362 -18.73 35.52 -10.18
CA SER A 362 -18.57 35.68 -8.73
C SER A 362 -17.96 37.04 -8.42
N ALA A 363 -18.05 37.49 -7.15
CA ALA A 363 -17.39 38.71 -6.65
C ALA A 363 -15.86 38.74 -6.92
N ALA A 364 -15.24 37.59 -7.20
CA ALA A 364 -13.82 37.47 -7.50
C ALA A 364 -13.37 38.22 -8.77
N ILE A 365 -14.26 38.50 -9.74
CA ILE A 365 -13.91 39.29 -10.93
C ILE A 365 -13.57 40.74 -10.58
N ALA A 366 -14.19 41.29 -9.52
CA ALA A 366 -13.98 42.69 -9.15
C ALA A 366 -12.53 43.00 -8.76
N ILE A 367 -11.79 42.00 -8.27
CA ILE A 367 -10.40 42.13 -7.81
C ILE A 367 -9.36 41.60 -8.80
N LEU A 368 -9.78 41.00 -9.93
CA LEU A 368 -8.84 40.62 -10.97
C LEU A 368 -8.31 41.87 -11.70
N PRO A 369 -7.02 41.91 -12.07
CA PRO A 369 -6.49 43.00 -12.89
C PRO A 369 -7.26 43.11 -14.21
N LYS A 370 -7.63 44.33 -14.61
CA LYS A 370 -8.47 44.56 -15.80
C LYS A 370 -7.69 44.43 -17.11
N SER A 371 -6.40 44.79 -17.10
CA SER A 371 -5.54 44.73 -18.27
C SER A 371 -4.77 43.41 -18.33
N THR A 372 -4.74 42.77 -19.50
CA THR A 372 -3.92 41.56 -19.75
C THR A 372 -2.44 41.79 -19.42
N LYS A 373 -1.90 42.98 -19.73
CA LYS A 373 -0.49 43.31 -19.45
C LYS A 373 -0.22 43.41 -17.95
N GLU A 374 -1.10 44.10 -17.22
CA GLU A 374 -1.00 44.19 -15.75
C GLU A 374 -1.09 42.81 -15.11
N MET A 375 -2.03 41.99 -15.58
CA MET A 375 -2.21 40.62 -15.10
C MET A 375 -0.96 39.76 -15.33
N GLN A 376 -0.29 39.88 -16.48
CA GLN A 376 0.97 39.16 -16.75
C GLN A 376 2.09 39.59 -15.80
N PHE A 377 2.27 40.89 -15.57
CA PHE A 377 3.27 41.40 -14.64
C PHE A 377 3.02 40.92 -13.20
N LEU A 378 1.77 41.03 -12.74
CA LEU A 378 1.37 40.61 -11.41
C LEU A 378 1.43 39.09 -11.25
N LEU A 379 1.06 38.30 -12.26
CA LEU A 379 1.14 36.83 -12.19
C LEU A 379 2.59 36.38 -11.97
N ARG A 380 3.55 37.00 -12.67
CA ARG A 380 4.98 36.71 -12.50
C ARG A 380 5.45 37.01 -11.08
N LEU A 381 5.12 38.20 -10.55
CA LEU A 381 5.48 38.60 -9.19
C LEU A 381 4.84 37.67 -8.15
N PHE A 382 3.53 37.48 -8.26
CA PHE A 382 2.73 36.73 -7.29
C PHE A 382 3.08 35.25 -7.26
N THR A 383 3.46 34.65 -8.39
CA THR A 383 3.91 33.24 -8.43
C THR A 383 5.18 33.02 -7.62
N SER A 384 6.16 33.93 -7.72
CA SER A 384 7.40 33.86 -6.94
C SER A 384 7.14 34.04 -5.44
N VAL A 385 6.33 35.04 -5.06
CA VAL A 385 5.95 35.28 -3.65
C VAL A 385 5.17 34.09 -3.09
N LEU A 386 4.12 33.66 -3.79
CA LEU A 386 3.25 32.54 -3.39
C LEU A 386 4.07 31.30 -3.08
N LYS A 387 4.91 30.84 -4.01
CA LYS A 387 5.66 29.60 -3.82
C LYS A 387 6.67 29.71 -2.68
N ALA A 388 7.38 30.83 -2.59
CA ALA A 388 8.42 31.01 -1.58
C ALA A 388 7.86 31.01 -0.15
N THR A 389 6.73 31.69 0.07
CA THR A 389 6.15 31.85 1.41
C THR A 389 5.29 30.65 1.82
N THR A 390 4.43 30.14 0.93
CA THR A 390 3.55 28.99 1.25
C THR A 390 4.34 27.73 1.59
N ALA A 391 5.45 27.47 0.91
CA ALA A 391 6.29 26.32 1.20
C ALA A 391 6.90 26.37 2.61
N LYS A 392 7.32 27.55 3.07
CA LYS A 392 7.85 27.74 4.43
C LYS A 392 6.75 27.73 5.50
N ASP A 393 5.62 28.39 5.21
CA ASP A 393 4.45 28.40 6.10
C ASP A 393 3.91 26.99 6.34
N ALA A 394 3.86 26.14 5.29
CA ALA A 394 3.38 24.76 5.40
C ALA A 394 4.28 23.88 6.27
N ILE A 395 5.61 24.03 6.19
CA ILE A 395 6.56 23.28 7.04
C ILE A 395 6.33 23.63 8.51
N TRP A 396 6.27 24.93 8.83
CA TRP A 396 5.98 25.39 10.18
C TRP A 396 4.62 24.88 10.67
N ALA A 397 3.60 24.97 9.84
CA ALA A 397 2.26 24.59 10.24
C ALA A 397 2.10 23.07 10.42
N LEU A 398 2.71 22.25 9.56
CA LEU A 398 2.69 20.79 9.69
C LEU A 398 3.45 20.31 10.93
N GLN A 399 4.55 20.97 11.30
CA GLN A 399 5.22 20.71 12.57
C GLN A 399 4.26 20.94 13.76
N ASN A 400 3.51 22.05 13.75
CA ASN A 400 2.51 22.33 14.80
C ASN A 400 1.33 21.32 14.75
N CYS A 401 0.97 20.81 13.57
CA CYS A 401 -0.02 19.73 13.45
C CYS A 401 0.49 18.42 14.05
N MET A 402 1.78 18.08 13.88
CA MET A 402 2.38 16.92 14.55
C MET A 402 2.33 17.11 16.08
N GLU A 403 2.73 18.28 16.58
CA GLU A 403 2.68 18.62 18.01
C GLU A 403 1.25 18.52 18.57
N SER A 404 0.24 18.90 17.78
CA SER A 404 -1.17 18.80 18.17
C SER A 404 -1.63 17.37 18.47
N LEU A 405 -0.95 16.36 17.94
CA LEU A 405 -1.20 14.94 18.20
C LEU A 405 -0.31 14.37 19.34
N GLY A 406 0.65 15.14 19.85
CA GLY A 406 1.64 14.69 20.81
C GLY A 406 2.54 13.58 20.24
N GLY A 407 2.86 12.57 21.05
CA GLY A 407 3.78 11.49 20.65
C GLY A 407 3.36 10.73 19.38
N ILE A 408 2.04 10.54 19.15
CA ILE A 408 1.52 9.85 17.96
C ILE A 408 1.80 10.65 16.68
N GLY A 409 1.78 11.98 16.77
CA GLY A 409 2.09 12.84 15.63
C GLY A 409 3.54 12.76 15.17
N TYR A 410 4.44 12.26 16.01
CA TYR A 410 5.86 12.07 15.69
C TYR A 410 6.17 10.69 15.09
N LEU A 411 5.24 9.74 15.16
CA LEU A 411 5.43 8.40 14.64
C LEU A 411 5.21 8.36 13.11
N GLU A 412 6.02 7.55 12.43
CA GLU A 412 5.70 7.07 11.08
C GLU A 412 4.61 6.01 11.20
N ASN A 413 3.37 6.45 11.43
CA ASN A 413 2.22 5.57 11.60
C ASN A 413 1.97 4.72 10.35
N ASP A 414 1.62 3.45 10.54
CA ASP A 414 1.17 2.56 9.46
C ASP A 414 -0.21 2.99 8.93
N GLU A 415 -1.02 3.65 9.76
CA GLU A 415 -2.30 4.26 9.37
C GLU A 415 -2.06 5.57 8.60
N MET A 416 -2.01 5.45 7.29
CA MET A 416 -1.63 6.54 6.39
C MET A 416 -2.63 7.71 6.41
N GLU A 417 -3.87 7.50 6.88
CA GLU A 417 -4.90 8.51 7.06
C GLU A 417 -4.55 9.55 8.14
N VAL A 418 -3.77 9.17 9.16
CA VAL A 418 -3.40 10.01 10.31
C VAL A 418 -1.90 10.33 10.37
N ASN A 419 -1.11 9.83 9.42
CA ASN A 419 0.34 10.00 9.42
C ASN A 419 0.77 11.43 9.02
N VAL A 420 0.80 12.34 10.00
CA VAL A 420 1.26 13.73 9.82
C VAL A 420 2.78 13.80 9.62
N ALA A 421 3.55 12.85 10.15
CA ALA A 421 5.01 12.80 9.97
C ALA A 421 5.40 12.67 8.49
N ARG A 422 4.71 11.82 7.72
CA ARG A 422 4.86 11.74 6.26
C ARG A 422 4.54 13.07 5.58
N LEU A 423 3.42 13.70 5.92
CA LEU A 423 3.04 15.00 5.33
C LEU A 423 4.13 16.06 5.59
N PHE A 424 4.70 16.08 6.80
CA PHE A 424 5.79 16.97 7.15
C PHE A 424 7.05 16.67 6.32
N ARG A 425 7.47 15.40 6.21
CA ARG A 425 8.62 15.01 5.36
C ARG A 425 8.43 15.42 3.90
N ASP A 426 7.25 15.19 3.35
CA ASP A 426 6.92 15.53 1.96
C ASP A 426 6.89 17.05 1.76
N ALA A 427 6.37 17.83 2.71
CA ALA A 427 6.31 19.30 2.58
C ALA A 427 7.68 19.97 2.55
N ASN A 428 8.70 19.38 3.18
CA ASN A 428 10.04 19.98 3.25
C ASN A 428 10.67 20.22 1.87
N VAL A 429 10.41 19.32 0.92
CA VAL A 429 10.97 19.41 -0.43
C VAL A 429 10.45 20.62 -1.23
N LEU A 430 9.25 21.10 -0.91
CA LEU A 430 8.57 22.18 -1.64
C LEU A 430 9.29 23.53 -1.47
N SER A 431 10.06 23.70 -0.39
CA SER A 431 10.90 24.90 -0.17
C SER A 431 12.24 24.84 -0.92
N ILE A 432 12.55 23.71 -1.56
CA ILE A 432 13.82 23.41 -2.23
C ILE A 432 13.63 23.36 -3.75
N TRP A 433 12.65 22.58 -4.24
CA TRP A 433 12.38 22.44 -5.68
C TRP A 433 12.01 23.76 -6.36
N GLU A 434 12.34 23.90 -7.64
CA GLU A 434 11.95 25.01 -8.52
C GLU A 434 12.30 26.42 -8.00
N GLY A 435 13.41 26.50 -7.27
CA GLY A 435 13.96 27.71 -6.68
C GLY A 435 13.79 27.72 -5.17
N THR A 436 14.89 27.78 -4.42
CA THR A 436 14.85 27.92 -2.97
C THR A 436 14.26 29.26 -2.56
N THR A 437 13.89 29.41 -1.28
CA THR A 437 13.34 30.68 -0.78
C THR A 437 14.24 31.88 -1.08
N ASP A 438 15.56 31.74 -0.98
CA ASP A 438 16.50 32.84 -1.26
C ASP A 438 16.63 33.15 -2.75
N VAL A 439 16.57 32.12 -3.60
CA VAL A 439 16.58 32.31 -5.06
C VAL A 439 15.34 33.09 -5.49
N LEU A 440 14.17 32.75 -4.95
CA LEU A 440 12.91 33.43 -5.27
C LEU A 440 12.80 34.81 -4.63
N ALA A 441 13.36 35.00 -3.44
CA ALA A 441 13.52 36.33 -2.82
C ALA A 441 14.39 37.23 -3.70
N THR A 442 15.53 36.71 -4.15
CA THR A 442 16.46 37.42 -5.03
C THR A 442 15.83 37.73 -6.38
N ASP A 443 15.14 36.77 -7.00
CA ASP A 443 14.42 36.97 -8.27
C ASP A 443 13.32 38.04 -8.12
N THR A 444 12.57 38.00 -7.02
CA THR A 444 11.53 39.00 -6.72
C THR A 444 12.12 40.40 -6.58
N VAL A 445 13.19 40.55 -5.81
CA VAL A 445 13.88 41.85 -5.65
C VAL A 445 14.45 42.33 -6.98
N LYS A 446 15.08 41.45 -7.77
CA LYS A 446 15.59 41.79 -9.11
C LYS A 446 14.47 42.24 -10.04
N MET A 447 13.30 41.59 -10.00
CA MET A 447 12.12 41.97 -10.76
C MET A 447 11.61 43.36 -10.37
N LEU A 448 11.54 43.65 -9.07
CA LEU A 448 11.12 44.95 -8.51
C LEU A 448 12.15 46.07 -8.73
N LYS A 449 13.37 45.74 -9.16
CA LYS A 449 14.44 46.70 -9.50
C LYS A 449 14.80 46.75 -10.98
N ALA A 450 14.20 45.91 -11.81
CA ALA A 450 14.45 45.87 -13.25
C ALA A 450 14.02 47.17 -13.95
N LYS A 451 14.44 47.40 -15.19
CA LYS A 451 14.11 48.62 -15.96
C LYS A 451 12.60 48.88 -16.09
N ASN A 452 11.79 47.81 -16.08
CA ASN A 452 10.33 47.85 -16.14
C ASN A 452 9.66 47.85 -14.76
N SER A 453 10.40 48.01 -13.66
CA SER A 453 9.86 47.99 -12.30
C SER A 453 8.79 49.04 -12.06
N VAL A 454 8.92 50.24 -12.66
CA VAL A 454 7.92 51.31 -12.55
C VAL A 454 6.54 50.84 -13.03
N VAL A 455 6.49 50.07 -14.12
CA VAL A 455 5.24 49.51 -14.65
C VAL A 455 4.69 48.43 -13.73
N LEU A 456 5.56 47.57 -13.18
CA LEU A 456 5.15 46.53 -12.22
C LEU A 456 4.59 47.14 -10.92
N LEU A 457 5.26 48.15 -10.36
CA LEU A 457 4.82 48.85 -9.15
C LEU A 457 3.53 49.62 -9.39
N ALA A 458 3.38 50.26 -10.57
CA ALA A 458 2.13 50.90 -10.96
C ALA A 458 0.98 49.88 -11.09
N ALA A 459 1.23 48.71 -11.70
CA ALA A 459 0.24 47.64 -11.80
C ALA A 459 -0.16 47.11 -10.41
N LEU A 460 0.80 46.97 -9.49
CA LEU A 460 0.53 46.58 -8.11
C LEU A 460 -0.34 47.60 -7.38
N ASN A 461 -0.02 48.90 -7.51
CA ASN A 461 -0.83 49.97 -6.92
C ASN A 461 -2.25 50.02 -7.50
N HIS A 462 -2.37 49.95 -8.82
CA HIS A 462 -3.67 49.93 -9.48
C HIS A 462 -4.52 48.77 -8.97
N TRP A 463 -3.93 47.58 -8.88
CA TRP A 463 -4.62 46.40 -8.36
C TRP A 463 -5.03 46.57 -6.88
N LEU A 464 -4.16 47.14 -6.04
CA LEU A 464 -4.47 47.42 -4.63
C LEU A 464 -5.63 48.41 -4.50
N GLU A 465 -5.57 49.55 -5.18
CA GLU A 465 -6.61 50.58 -5.13
C GLU A 465 -7.95 50.03 -5.64
N GLN A 466 -7.96 49.33 -6.77
CA GLN A 466 -9.14 48.68 -7.32
C GLN A 466 -9.73 47.67 -6.33
N SER A 467 -8.88 46.81 -5.76
CA SER A 467 -9.34 45.75 -4.86
C SER A 467 -9.89 46.33 -3.56
N LEU A 468 -9.20 47.29 -2.95
CA LEU A 468 -9.64 47.94 -1.71
C LEU A 468 -10.92 48.77 -1.93
N ALA A 469 -11.13 49.35 -3.10
CA ALA A 469 -12.37 50.04 -3.44
C ALA A 469 -13.59 49.10 -3.47
N SER A 470 -13.38 47.80 -3.76
CA SER A 470 -14.44 46.79 -3.74
C SER A 470 -14.77 46.25 -2.34
N VAL A 471 -13.91 46.49 -1.36
CA VAL A 471 -14.05 46.00 0.03
C VAL A 471 -14.97 46.91 0.83
N GLN A 472 -15.88 46.33 1.62
CA GLN A 472 -16.75 47.04 2.56
C GLN A 472 -16.38 46.70 4.01
N HIS A 473 -16.62 47.61 4.97
CA HIS A 473 -16.47 47.38 6.42
C HIS A 473 -15.04 47.24 7.00
N PHE A 474 -14.01 47.73 6.30
CA PHE A 474 -12.59 47.61 6.70
C PHE A 474 -11.81 48.94 6.57
N GLU A 475 -12.37 50.09 6.94
CA GLU A 475 -11.75 51.40 6.65
C GLU A 475 -10.40 51.64 7.35
N SER A 476 -10.27 51.21 8.60
CA SER A 476 -8.99 51.18 9.33
C SER A 476 -7.96 50.29 8.65
N GLU A 477 -8.36 49.06 8.33
CA GLU A 477 -7.51 48.03 7.75
C GLU A 477 -7.05 48.39 6.32
N LYS A 478 -7.93 49.00 5.51
CA LYS A 478 -7.58 49.58 4.19
C LYS A 478 -6.47 50.61 4.33
N THR A 479 -6.57 51.50 5.31
CA THR A 479 -5.57 52.55 5.57
C THR A 479 -4.22 51.93 5.95
N ILE A 480 -4.23 50.88 6.78
CA ILE A 480 -3.02 50.15 7.17
C ILE A 480 -2.35 49.49 5.96
N VAL A 481 -3.13 48.82 5.11
CA VAL A 481 -2.62 48.19 3.88
C VAL A 481 -1.97 49.22 2.96
N MET A 482 -2.59 50.39 2.77
CA MET A 482 -2.03 51.45 1.94
C MET A 482 -0.73 52.02 2.54
N LYS A 483 -0.69 52.29 3.86
CA LYS A 483 0.54 52.71 4.56
C LYS A 483 1.67 51.70 4.38
N ALA A 484 1.38 50.41 4.54
CA ALA A 484 2.35 49.33 4.36
C ALA A 484 2.86 49.27 2.92
N SER A 485 1.97 49.36 1.93
CA SER A 485 2.33 49.38 0.51
C SER A 485 3.22 50.57 0.16
N THR A 486 2.87 51.78 0.61
CA THR A 486 3.68 52.99 0.38
C THR A 486 5.07 52.86 1.00
N ARG A 487 5.19 52.33 2.24
CA ARG A 487 6.48 52.10 2.88
C ARG A 487 7.32 51.08 2.12
N LEU A 488 6.72 49.98 1.68
CA LEU A 488 7.42 48.95 0.90
C LEU A 488 7.92 49.51 -0.43
N GLN A 489 7.09 50.26 -1.15
CA GLN A 489 7.49 50.90 -2.41
C GLN A 489 8.62 51.89 -2.22
N LYS A 490 8.53 52.74 -1.19
CA LYS A 490 9.61 53.67 -0.85
C LYS A 490 10.91 52.92 -0.57
N LYS A 491 10.85 51.84 0.23
CA LYS A 491 12.01 50.96 0.47
C LYS A 491 12.57 50.38 -0.84
N ILE A 492 11.71 49.89 -1.72
CA ILE A 492 12.10 49.34 -3.03
C ILE A 492 12.76 50.42 -3.89
N LEU A 493 12.26 51.65 -3.91
CA LEU A 493 12.81 52.71 -4.75
C LEU A 493 14.13 53.24 -4.18
N ASP A 494 14.18 53.56 -2.89
CA ASP A 494 15.29 54.26 -2.23
C ASP A 494 16.51 53.35 -1.97
N THR A 495 16.31 52.04 -1.77
CA THR A 495 17.38 51.12 -1.37
C THR A 495 18.11 50.56 -2.58
N PRO A 496 19.45 50.62 -2.68
CA PRO A 496 20.21 50.00 -3.78
C PRO A 496 19.95 48.49 -3.91
N LEU A 497 20.03 47.94 -5.14
CA LEU A 497 19.73 46.53 -5.41
C LEU A 497 20.49 45.56 -4.49
N ALA A 498 21.79 45.77 -4.30
CA ALA A 498 22.63 44.90 -3.47
C ALA A 498 22.17 44.85 -2.00
N ALA A 499 21.80 46.01 -1.43
CA ALA A 499 21.28 46.08 -0.07
C ALA A 499 19.88 45.48 0.03
N LEU A 500 19.02 45.71 -0.95
CA LEU A 500 17.65 45.17 -0.95
C LEU A 500 17.62 43.64 -1.10
N ILE A 501 18.61 43.04 -1.78
CA ILE A 501 18.75 41.57 -1.86
C ILE A 501 18.98 40.95 -0.48
N VAL A 502 19.74 41.62 0.39
CA VAL A 502 19.97 41.16 1.78
C VAL A 502 18.66 41.06 2.55
N GLU A 503 17.73 41.98 2.28
CA GLU A 503 16.40 42.03 2.89
C GLU A 503 15.32 41.34 2.03
N GLY A 504 15.73 40.46 1.10
CA GLY A 504 14.81 39.90 0.10
C GLY A 504 13.69 39.05 0.72
N ARG A 505 13.94 38.37 1.84
CA ARG A 505 12.90 37.57 2.53
C ARG A 505 11.87 38.47 3.22
N GLU A 506 12.31 39.58 3.78
CA GLU A 506 11.46 40.61 4.37
C GLU A 506 10.55 41.21 3.30
N VAL A 507 11.09 41.50 2.11
CA VAL A 507 10.29 41.95 0.96
C VAL A 507 9.23 40.91 0.57
N LEU A 508 9.56 39.62 0.54
CA LEU A 508 8.57 38.56 0.29
C LEU A 508 7.47 38.54 1.36
N ASN A 509 7.84 38.65 2.64
CA ASN A 509 6.91 38.63 3.76
C ASN A 509 5.98 39.85 3.75
N ASP A 510 6.50 41.04 3.44
CA ASP A 510 5.72 42.27 3.32
C ASP A 510 4.72 42.16 2.16
N LEU A 511 5.17 41.67 0.99
CA LEU A 511 4.29 41.42 -0.16
C LEU A 511 3.19 40.40 0.18
N GLN A 512 3.53 39.26 0.78
CA GLN A 512 2.54 38.26 1.19
C GLN A 512 1.54 38.85 2.18
N GLY A 513 2.02 39.59 3.18
CA GLY A 513 1.20 40.26 4.19
C GLY A 513 0.16 41.18 3.55
N ILE A 514 0.60 42.06 2.64
CA ILE A 514 -0.27 42.99 1.89
C ILE A 514 -1.27 42.22 1.01
N ILE A 515 -0.77 41.33 0.14
CA ILE A 515 -1.61 40.62 -0.85
C ILE A 515 -2.68 39.80 -0.16
N CYS A 516 -2.30 38.94 0.79
CA CYS A 516 -3.25 38.08 1.49
C CYS A 516 -4.26 38.87 2.32
N THR A 517 -3.88 40.01 2.89
CA THR A 517 -4.82 40.87 3.64
C THR A 517 -5.92 41.40 2.72
N VAL A 518 -5.54 41.94 1.55
CA VAL A 518 -6.49 42.41 0.53
C VAL A 518 -7.43 41.31 0.08
N LEU A 519 -6.87 40.13 -0.22
CA LEU A 519 -7.66 38.98 -0.68
C LEU A 519 -8.64 38.48 0.39
N LEU A 520 -8.23 38.43 1.66
CA LEU A 520 -9.12 38.05 2.76
C LEU A 520 -10.25 39.06 2.96
N MET A 521 -9.94 40.36 2.94
CA MET A 521 -10.97 41.40 3.06
C MET A 521 -11.96 41.36 1.90
N ALA A 522 -11.48 41.16 0.67
CA ALA A 522 -12.31 41.05 -0.53
C ALA A 522 -13.19 39.79 -0.56
N ALA A 523 -12.76 38.72 0.12
CA ALA A 523 -13.54 37.48 0.24
C ALA A 523 -14.64 37.54 1.31
N CYS A 524 -14.58 38.50 2.24
CA CYS A 524 -15.55 38.62 3.32
C CYS A 524 -16.91 39.13 2.82
N GLY A 525 -17.97 38.37 3.09
CA GLY A 525 -19.35 38.85 2.89
C GLY A 525 -19.78 39.88 3.95
N ASN A 526 -20.86 40.60 3.67
CA ASN A 526 -21.38 41.66 4.56
C ASN A 526 -21.82 41.15 5.96
N GLU A 527 -22.04 39.85 6.13
CA GLU A 527 -22.45 39.23 7.39
C GLU A 527 -21.44 38.20 7.93
N ASP A 528 -20.25 38.06 7.32
CA ASP A 528 -19.25 37.06 7.73
C ASP A 528 -18.33 37.56 8.85
N LEU A 529 -18.81 37.48 10.10
CA LEU A 529 -18.04 37.87 11.29
C LEU A 529 -16.74 37.06 11.44
N VAL A 530 -16.77 35.76 11.15
CA VAL A 530 -15.59 34.88 11.27
C VAL A 530 -14.56 35.23 10.19
N GLY A 531 -14.99 35.47 8.95
CA GLY A 531 -14.14 35.95 7.86
C GLY A 531 -13.46 37.28 8.20
N ARG A 532 -14.21 38.23 8.75
CA ARG A 532 -13.66 39.51 9.22
C ARG A 532 -12.58 39.32 10.26
N GLU A 533 -12.83 38.46 11.24
CA GLU A 533 -11.85 38.18 12.29
C GLU A 533 -10.60 37.48 11.73
N VAL A 534 -10.75 36.58 10.74
CA VAL A 534 -9.62 35.97 10.03
C VAL A 534 -8.78 37.05 9.33
N ALA A 535 -9.41 37.97 8.61
CA ALA A 535 -8.73 39.06 7.90
C ALA A 535 -7.96 39.96 8.89
N LYS A 536 -8.59 40.38 9.98
CA LYS A 536 -7.98 41.22 11.01
C LYS A 536 -6.82 40.53 11.72
N ARG A 537 -6.95 39.25 12.06
CA ARG A 537 -5.88 38.47 12.69
C ARG A 537 -4.68 38.25 11.79
N TRP A 538 -4.93 37.98 10.51
CA TRP A 538 -3.85 37.89 9.52
C TRP A 538 -3.12 39.23 9.41
N LEU A 539 -3.87 40.33 9.23
CA LEU A 539 -3.34 41.68 9.17
C LEU A 539 -2.49 41.98 10.41
N ALA A 540 -3.02 41.77 11.62
CA ALA A 540 -2.28 42.01 12.85
C ALA A 540 -0.99 41.18 12.95
N SER A 541 -1.01 39.93 12.45
CA SER A 541 0.17 39.06 12.48
C SER A 541 1.29 39.46 11.51
N LYS A 542 0.96 40.14 10.39
CA LYS A 542 1.92 40.50 9.33
C LYS A 542 2.22 42.00 9.29
N LEU A 543 1.22 42.83 9.55
CA LEU A 543 1.23 44.29 9.43
C LEU A 543 0.92 45.00 10.76
N GLY A 544 0.90 44.28 11.89
CA GLY A 544 0.52 44.83 13.20
C GLY A 544 1.37 46.02 13.69
N HIS A 545 2.59 46.17 13.17
CA HIS A 545 3.45 47.31 13.49
C HIS A 545 3.00 48.64 12.86
N PHE A 546 1.98 48.62 12.00
CA PHE A 546 1.31 49.80 11.46
C PHE A 546 -0.04 50.09 12.14
N MET A 547 -0.46 49.27 13.10
CA MET A 547 -1.70 49.43 13.84
C MET A 547 -1.50 50.37 15.03
N ASP A 548 -2.55 51.14 15.35
CA ASP A 548 -2.55 52.02 16.52
C ASP A 548 -2.99 51.24 17.79
N GLY A 549 -2.67 51.74 18.98
CA GLY A 549 -2.93 51.05 20.26
C GLY A 549 -4.42 50.74 20.55
N SER A 550 -5.35 51.42 19.88
CA SER A 550 -6.79 51.19 19.95
C SER A 550 -7.31 50.06 19.04
N GLU A 551 -6.48 49.52 18.16
CA GLU A 551 -6.86 48.53 17.14
C GLU A 551 -6.49 47.09 17.52
N GLN A 552 -6.18 46.83 18.81
CA GLN A 552 -5.71 45.52 19.27
C GLN A 552 -6.75 44.41 19.04
N VAL A 553 -6.29 43.28 18.51
CA VAL A 553 -7.10 42.07 18.35
C VAL A 553 -7.43 41.50 19.74
N VAL A 554 -8.72 41.53 20.10
CA VAL A 554 -9.21 40.87 21.31
C VAL A 554 -9.36 39.37 21.03
N PHE A 555 -8.68 38.54 21.82
CA PHE A 555 -8.77 37.10 21.67
C PHE A 555 -10.01 36.55 22.39
N ASP A 556 -10.95 36.07 21.60
CA ASP A 556 -12.20 35.47 22.04
C ASP A 556 -12.21 33.97 21.69
N ALA A 557 -12.49 33.13 22.70
CA ALA A 557 -12.48 31.68 22.60
C ALA A 557 -13.61 31.13 21.68
N THR A 558 -14.75 31.82 21.60
CA THR A 558 -15.85 31.50 20.70
C THR A 558 -15.47 31.81 19.26
N LEU A 559 -14.81 32.95 19.01
CA LEU A 559 -14.28 33.26 17.67
C LEU A 559 -13.15 32.30 17.26
N ASP A 560 -12.29 31.89 18.18
CA ASP A 560 -11.27 30.86 17.93
C ASP A 560 -11.93 29.54 17.45
N ARG A 561 -13.00 29.10 18.12
CA ARG A 561 -13.77 27.92 17.70
C ARG A 561 -14.47 28.13 16.37
N GLY A 562 -15.06 29.29 16.12
CA GLY A 562 -15.66 29.63 14.83
C GLY A 562 -14.65 29.57 13.69
N ILE A 563 -13.42 30.03 13.91
CA ILE A 563 -12.32 29.96 12.93
C ILE A 563 -11.93 28.50 12.66
N VAL A 564 -11.73 27.69 13.70
CA VAL A 564 -11.19 26.32 13.58
C VAL A 564 -12.24 25.33 13.11
N TYR A 565 -13.44 25.36 13.68
CA TYR A 565 -14.47 24.33 13.52
C TYR A 565 -15.69 24.80 12.71
N GLY A 566 -15.83 26.09 12.43
CA GLY A 566 -16.98 26.63 11.68
C GLY A 566 -18.26 26.74 12.49
N GLU A 567 -18.17 26.75 13.82
CA GLU A 567 -19.32 26.92 14.72
C GLU A 567 -19.82 28.39 14.70
N ARG A 568 -21.14 28.60 14.79
CA ARG A 568 -21.71 29.95 14.84
C ARG A 568 -21.49 30.59 16.23
N ALA A 569 -21.16 31.87 16.23
CA ALA A 569 -20.76 32.64 17.43
C ALA A 569 -21.87 32.80 18.50
N ASP A 570 -23.12 32.50 18.15
CA ASP A 570 -24.33 32.64 18.97
C ASP A 570 -24.62 31.44 19.90
N THR A 571 -23.81 30.37 19.87
CA THR A 571 -24.17 29.11 20.56
C THR A 571 -23.62 28.92 21.98
N TYR A 572 -22.68 29.74 22.47
CA TYR A 572 -22.03 29.48 23.77
C TYR A 572 -21.71 30.75 24.55
N TYR A 573 -22.71 31.25 25.27
CA TYR A 573 -22.54 32.13 26.43
C TYR A 573 -23.39 31.64 27.61
N VAL A 574 -23.43 30.33 27.86
CA VAL A 574 -24.00 29.77 29.09
C VAL A 574 -23.16 28.56 29.48
N ASP A 575 -22.69 28.57 30.73
CA ASP A 575 -22.01 27.48 31.47
C ASP A 575 -20.54 27.18 31.12
N GLY A 576 -19.62 27.67 31.97
CA GLY A 576 -18.32 26.99 32.10
C GLY A 576 -17.19 27.71 32.82
N LEU A 577 -17.23 29.03 33.01
CA LEU A 577 -16.07 29.77 33.56
C LEU A 577 -16.40 30.80 34.65
N ARG A 578 -17.55 30.69 35.33
CA ARG A 578 -17.86 31.51 36.51
C ARG A 578 -17.62 30.83 37.87
N ASP A 579 -17.54 29.50 37.94
CA ASP A 579 -17.47 28.78 39.23
C ASP A 579 -16.09 28.24 39.63
N GLY A 580 -15.02 28.68 38.95
CA GLY A 580 -13.67 28.12 39.16
C GLY A 580 -12.78 28.82 40.19
N ALA A 581 -13.20 29.96 40.75
CA ALA A 581 -12.31 30.82 41.56
C ALA A 581 -12.59 30.83 43.08
N GLU A 582 -13.67 30.21 43.58
CA GLU A 582 -14.06 30.37 45.00
C GLU A 582 -14.04 29.11 45.88
N SER A 583 -13.72 27.92 45.37
CA SER A 583 -13.80 26.68 46.18
C SER A 583 -12.46 25.93 46.34
N LEU A 584 -11.46 26.61 46.91
CA LEU A 584 -10.33 25.94 47.55
C LEU A 584 -10.43 26.08 49.08
N ARG A 585 -11.28 25.24 49.68
CA ARG A 585 -11.17 24.84 51.11
C ARG A 585 -11.46 23.34 51.24
N PRO A 586 -10.70 22.59 52.05
CA PRO A 586 -10.90 21.16 52.22
C PRO A 586 -11.85 20.87 53.41
N ALA A 587 -12.92 20.12 53.19
CA ALA A 587 -13.71 19.46 54.23
C ALA A 587 -14.44 18.24 53.61
N VAL A 588 -14.01 17.01 53.91
CA VAL A 588 -14.52 16.10 54.97
C VAL A 588 -15.87 15.45 54.63
N HIS A 589 -15.85 14.10 54.65
CA HIS A 589 -16.94 13.12 54.55
C HIS A 589 -18.37 13.57 54.91
N LYS A 590 -19.37 13.09 54.13
CA LYS A 590 -20.45 12.20 54.61
C LYS A 590 -21.39 11.69 53.49
N SER A 591 -21.92 10.50 53.75
CA SER A 591 -22.81 9.59 53.01
C SER A 591 -24.30 9.96 52.97
N ARG A 592 -25.05 9.34 52.00
CA ARG A 592 -26.48 8.88 51.95
C ARG A 592 -27.21 9.35 50.68
N GLU A 593 -27.70 8.45 49.81
CA GLU A 593 -28.94 7.62 49.81
C GLU A 593 -30.24 8.36 49.41
N GLY A 594 -31.00 7.77 48.46
CA GLY A 594 -32.43 8.04 48.15
C GLY A 594 -32.68 8.86 46.86
N VAL A 595 -33.02 8.31 45.68
CA VAL A 595 -34.30 7.68 45.19
C VAL A 595 -35.35 8.70 44.69
N VAL A 596 -36.15 8.26 43.69
CA VAL A 596 -37.41 8.78 43.08
C VAL A 596 -37.21 9.31 41.64
N GLU A 597 -37.41 8.48 40.61
CA GLU A 597 -38.66 8.10 39.90
C GLU A 597 -39.28 9.21 39.03
N ALA A 598 -39.45 8.92 37.72
CA ALA A 598 -40.39 9.60 36.84
C ALA A 598 -40.99 8.59 35.85
N GLY A 599 -42.32 8.52 35.82
CA GLY A 599 -43.15 7.58 35.07
C GLY A 599 -43.31 7.87 33.58
N PRO A 600 -44.15 7.08 32.88
CA PRO A 600 -44.05 6.80 31.46
C PRO A 600 -44.98 7.65 30.59
N VAL A 601 -44.58 7.88 29.33
CA VAL A 601 -45.48 8.33 28.26
C VAL A 601 -45.29 7.44 27.04
N SER A 602 -46.36 6.74 26.70
CA SER A 602 -46.56 5.81 25.58
C SER A 602 -47.05 6.52 24.31
N ASN A 603 -46.60 6.07 23.13
CA ASN A 603 -47.39 5.73 21.92
C ASN A 603 -46.50 5.67 20.63
N PRO A 604 -46.92 5.03 19.51
CA PRO A 604 -46.77 3.59 19.28
C PRO A 604 -46.00 3.28 17.97
N ILE A 605 -45.33 2.13 17.88
CA ILE A 605 -44.69 1.66 16.65
C ILE A 605 -45.61 0.64 15.98
N HIS A 606 -45.93 0.90 14.70
CA HIS A 606 -46.62 -0.05 13.83
C HIS A 606 -45.79 -1.32 13.63
N SER A 607 -46.43 -2.46 13.92
CA SER A 607 -45.95 -3.81 13.70
C SER A 607 -45.79 -4.14 12.22
N THR A 608 -44.61 -4.64 11.83
CA THR A 608 -44.48 -5.55 10.69
C THR A 608 -43.85 -6.86 11.18
N SER A 609 -44.57 -7.94 10.96
CA SER A 609 -44.29 -9.30 11.39
C SER A 609 -43.03 -9.88 10.73
N LEU A 610 -42.12 -10.42 11.54
CA LEU A 610 -41.04 -11.31 11.11
C LEU A 610 -41.60 -12.67 10.65
N PRO A 611 -41.02 -13.31 9.62
CA PRO A 611 -41.42 -14.66 9.23
C PRO A 611 -40.93 -15.69 10.26
N LYS A 612 -41.85 -16.56 10.68
CA LYS A 612 -41.58 -17.73 11.53
C LYS A 612 -40.62 -18.69 10.81
N VAL A 613 -39.45 -18.94 11.40
CA VAL A 613 -38.58 -20.06 11.03
C VAL A 613 -39.09 -21.31 11.74
N SER A 614 -39.34 -22.38 10.99
CA SER A 614 -39.82 -23.66 11.51
C SER A 614 -38.71 -24.43 12.25
N PRO A 615 -39.03 -25.31 13.22
CA PRO A 615 -38.03 -25.98 14.07
C PRO A 615 -37.32 -27.19 13.42
N ASN A 616 -37.56 -27.49 12.14
CA ASN A 616 -37.20 -28.78 11.54
C ASN A 616 -35.96 -28.73 10.64
N TYR A 617 -34.87 -28.11 11.08
CA TYR A 617 -33.54 -28.27 10.48
C TYR A 617 -32.57 -28.94 11.47
N SER A 618 -32.83 -30.20 11.78
CA SER A 618 -31.80 -31.14 12.27
C SER A 618 -30.94 -31.59 11.08
N GLY A 619 -30.13 -30.67 10.56
CA GLY A 619 -29.18 -30.91 9.48
C GLY A 619 -27.75 -30.82 9.98
N SER A 620 -27.30 -31.85 10.70
CA SER A 620 -25.90 -32.09 11.01
C SER A 620 -25.11 -32.30 9.72
N GLY A 621 -24.28 -31.33 9.32
CA GLY A 621 -23.44 -31.48 8.14
C GLY A 621 -22.48 -30.31 7.94
N SER A 622 -21.19 -30.54 8.24
CA SER A 622 -20.04 -29.68 7.95
C SER A 622 -19.97 -28.32 8.68
N ILE A 623 -19.46 -28.34 9.90
CA ILE A 623 -18.78 -27.18 10.45
C ILE A 623 -17.39 -27.64 10.92
N PHE A 624 -16.39 -26.82 10.58
CA PHE A 624 -15.07 -26.76 11.21
C PHE A 624 -13.92 -27.60 10.62
N SER A 625 -13.01 -26.89 9.96
CA SER A 625 -11.73 -27.39 9.44
C SER A 625 -10.51 -26.78 10.16
N LEU A 626 -10.80 -26.05 11.23
CA LEU A 626 -9.87 -25.40 12.16
C LEU A 626 -10.66 -25.03 13.43
N GLY A 627 -11.98 -24.97 13.34
CA GLY A 627 -12.84 -24.90 14.51
C GLY A 627 -13.21 -26.22 15.18
N GLN A 628 -12.57 -27.37 14.95
CA GLN A 628 -12.56 -28.40 16.02
C GLN A 628 -11.47 -28.03 17.04
N LEU A 629 -10.34 -27.46 16.58
CA LEU A 629 -9.37 -26.78 17.43
C LEU A 629 -9.94 -25.50 18.06
N VAL A 630 -10.68 -24.70 17.29
CA VAL A 630 -11.35 -23.50 17.80
C VAL A 630 -12.70 -23.78 18.48
N ALA A 631 -13.45 -24.87 18.23
CA ALA A 631 -14.63 -25.24 19.03
C ALA A 631 -14.27 -26.01 20.31
N ALA A 632 -13.12 -26.68 20.35
CA ALA A 632 -12.53 -27.11 21.62
C ALA A 632 -12.16 -25.89 22.49
N ALA A 633 -11.77 -24.77 21.86
CA ALA A 633 -11.49 -23.50 22.52
C ALA A 633 -12.76 -22.67 22.80
N VAL A 634 -13.75 -22.65 21.91
CA VAL A 634 -15.07 -22.00 21.99
C VAL A 634 -16.08 -23.09 22.31
N SER A 635 -16.15 -23.44 23.59
CA SER A 635 -16.98 -24.51 24.14
C SER A 635 -18.38 -24.61 23.49
N ARG A 636 -18.73 -25.83 23.03
CA ARG A 636 -20.05 -26.41 22.73
C ARG A 636 -20.72 -26.14 21.36
N GLY A 637 -21.06 -27.26 20.68
CA GLY A 637 -22.15 -27.34 19.71
C GLY A 637 -23.55 -27.09 20.32
N SER A 638 -23.69 -27.14 21.65
CA SER A 638 -24.88 -26.67 22.38
C SER A 638 -24.82 -25.18 22.78
N ASP A 639 -23.71 -24.47 22.51
CA ASP A 639 -23.56 -23.04 22.85
C ASP A 639 -23.78 -22.11 21.66
N ASN A 640 -23.88 -22.58 20.42
CA ASN A 640 -24.44 -21.74 19.35
C ASN A 640 -25.88 -21.37 19.70
N SER A 641 -26.65 -22.32 20.26
CA SER A 641 -27.96 -22.03 20.85
C SER A 641 -27.84 -21.10 22.05
N VAL A 642 -26.87 -21.26 22.96
CA VAL A 642 -26.70 -20.36 24.13
C VAL A 642 -26.18 -18.97 23.76
N LEU A 643 -25.40 -18.84 22.68
CA LEU A 643 -24.88 -17.57 22.15
C LEU A 643 -25.97 -16.82 21.39
N LEU A 644 -26.77 -17.55 20.60
CA LEU A 644 -28.00 -17.01 20.01
C LEU A 644 -29.05 -16.69 21.10
N GLU A 645 -29.20 -17.54 22.11
CA GLU A 645 -30.11 -17.31 23.24
C GLU A 645 -29.67 -16.08 24.03
N ARG A 646 -28.39 -15.96 24.42
CA ARG A 646 -27.83 -14.74 25.04
C ARG A 646 -28.05 -13.48 24.19
N LEU A 647 -27.90 -13.57 22.86
CA LEU A 647 -28.10 -12.43 21.96
C LEU A 647 -29.57 -12.07 21.73
N TYR A 648 -30.50 -13.04 21.78
CA TYR A 648 -31.87 -12.89 21.28
C TYR A 648 -32.99 -13.13 22.32
N THR A 649 -32.74 -13.65 23.52
CA THR A 649 -33.79 -13.89 24.55
C THR A 649 -33.87 -12.85 25.68
N GLY A 650 -33.04 -11.80 25.66
CA GLY A 650 -33.37 -10.54 26.34
C GLY A 650 -33.34 -10.51 27.88
N ASN A 651 -32.51 -11.30 28.57
CA ASN A 651 -32.28 -11.11 30.01
C ASN A 651 -31.19 -10.04 30.30
N PRO A 652 -31.42 -9.05 31.19
CA PRO A 652 -30.43 -8.02 31.53
C PRO A 652 -29.44 -8.49 32.62
N PRO A 653 -28.18 -7.98 32.66
CA PRO A 653 -27.61 -6.89 31.87
C PRO A 653 -26.62 -7.41 30.81
N TYR A 654 -27.11 -8.00 29.73
CA TYR A 654 -26.28 -8.38 28.58
C TYR A 654 -26.03 -7.17 27.66
N ALA A 655 -25.26 -6.20 28.15
CA ALA A 655 -24.92 -4.97 27.43
C ALA A 655 -23.44 -4.60 27.63
N GLY A 656 -22.78 -4.11 26.56
CA GLY A 656 -21.36 -3.72 26.58
C GLY A 656 -20.44 -4.67 25.80
N HIS A 657 -19.20 -4.86 26.29
CA HIS A 657 -18.12 -5.61 25.61
C HIS A 657 -18.46 -7.08 25.34
N GLU A 658 -19.27 -7.73 26.19
CA GLU A 658 -19.66 -9.14 26.02
C GLU A 658 -20.59 -9.37 24.84
N LYS A 659 -21.54 -8.47 24.61
CA LYS A 659 -22.41 -8.52 23.42
C LYS A 659 -21.62 -8.27 22.14
N THR A 660 -20.65 -7.35 22.19
CA THR A 660 -19.74 -7.09 21.06
C THR A 660 -18.84 -8.31 20.77
N ARG A 661 -18.35 -8.99 21.81
CA ARG A 661 -17.61 -10.26 21.71
C ARG A 661 -18.43 -11.32 20.98
N ASP A 662 -19.64 -11.54 21.45
CA ASP A 662 -20.46 -12.66 20.97
C ASP A 662 -20.97 -12.38 19.55
N LEU A 663 -21.23 -11.11 19.21
CA LEU A 663 -21.50 -10.70 17.83
C LEU A 663 -20.28 -10.88 16.91
N PHE A 664 -19.08 -10.53 17.37
CA PHE A 664 -17.84 -10.78 16.62
C PHE A 664 -17.69 -12.27 16.32
N GLN A 665 -17.78 -13.11 17.37
CA GLN A 665 -17.61 -14.56 17.23
C GLN A 665 -18.70 -15.16 16.34
N LEU A 666 -19.97 -14.75 16.49
CA LEU A 666 -21.07 -15.21 15.65
C LEU A 666 -20.86 -14.88 14.17
N HIS A 667 -20.48 -13.64 13.88
CA HIS A 667 -20.21 -13.22 12.50
C HIS A 667 -18.98 -13.92 11.92
N MET A 668 -17.92 -14.15 12.70
CA MET A 668 -16.79 -14.97 12.25
C MET A 668 -17.19 -16.43 11.99
N ILE A 669 -18.02 -17.03 12.84
CA ILE A 669 -18.56 -18.38 12.63
C ILE A 669 -19.39 -18.43 11.35
N PHE A 670 -20.24 -17.44 11.10
CA PHE A 670 -21.00 -17.36 9.85
C PHE A 670 -20.11 -17.13 8.63
N ALA A 671 -19.09 -16.28 8.73
CA ALA A 671 -18.13 -16.06 7.65
C ALA A 671 -17.42 -17.38 7.27
N ILE A 672 -16.88 -18.08 8.26
CA ILE A 672 -16.19 -19.37 8.07
C ILE A 672 -17.16 -20.46 7.56
N GLY A 673 -18.40 -20.48 8.07
CA GLY A 673 -19.42 -21.46 7.67
C GLY A 673 -19.92 -21.23 6.24
N ALA A 674 -20.14 -19.97 5.87
CA ALA A 674 -20.57 -19.55 4.54
C ALA A 674 -19.56 -19.95 3.46
N MET A 675 -18.26 -19.86 3.75
CA MET A 675 -17.19 -20.33 2.85
C MET A 675 -17.25 -21.83 2.53
N ARG A 676 -17.78 -22.65 3.45
CA ARG A 676 -17.88 -24.11 3.26
C ARG A 676 -19.20 -24.54 2.63
N SER A 677 -20.13 -23.62 2.39
CA SER A 677 -21.38 -23.92 1.70
C SER A 677 -21.14 -24.25 0.22
N PRO A 678 -21.76 -25.31 -0.33
CA PRO A 678 -21.63 -25.65 -1.75
C PRO A 678 -22.35 -24.66 -2.69
N ARG A 679 -23.20 -23.76 -2.16
CA ARG A 679 -23.96 -22.78 -2.96
C ARG A 679 -23.19 -21.47 -3.18
N ARG A 680 -23.02 -21.07 -4.44
CA ARG A 680 -22.24 -19.90 -4.89
C ARG A 680 -22.66 -18.57 -4.24
N TRP A 681 -23.97 -18.29 -4.14
CA TRP A 681 -24.49 -17.05 -3.53
C TRP A 681 -24.23 -16.93 -2.02
N LYS A 682 -23.94 -18.03 -1.33
CA LYS A 682 -23.53 -18.02 0.08
C LYS A 682 -22.03 -17.79 0.26
N LYS A 683 -21.20 -17.85 -0.79
CA LYS A 683 -19.78 -17.49 -0.69
C LYS A 683 -19.61 -15.97 -0.61
N ASP A 684 -20.44 -15.21 -1.34
CA ASP A 684 -20.40 -13.74 -1.32
C ASP A 684 -20.77 -13.19 0.08
N CYS A 685 -21.69 -13.83 0.80
CA CYS A 685 -22.06 -13.42 2.16
C CYS A 685 -21.01 -13.76 3.24
N ALA A 686 -20.02 -14.62 2.93
CA ALA A 686 -18.94 -14.92 3.86
C ALA A 686 -18.09 -13.69 4.16
N TRP A 687 -17.79 -12.91 3.12
CA TRP A 687 -17.04 -11.67 3.23
C TRP A 687 -17.83 -10.60 3.99
N ASP A 688 -19.14 -10.48 3.75
CA ASP A 688 -20.00 -9.55 4.49
C ASP A 688 -20.01 -9.84 5.99
N HIS A 689 -20.10 -11.12 6.37
CA HIS A 689 -20.02 -11.53 7.75
C HIS A 689 -18.63 -11.27 8.35
N TYR A 690 -17.55 -11.52 7.61
CA TYR A 690 -16.19 -11.20 8.05
C TYR A 690 -16.03 -9.70 8.28
N LEU A 691 -16.41 -8.85 7.32
CA LEU A 691 -16.38 -7.39 7.46
C LEU A 691 -17.24 -6.90 8.64
N THR A 692 -18.39 -7.54 8.85
CA THR A 692 -19.26 -7.22 9.99
C THR A 692 -18.60 -7.58 11.31
N ALA A 693 -17.91 -8.72 11.40
CA ALA A 693 -17.10 -9.07 12.55
C ALA A 693 -15.96 -8.06 12.75
N MET A 694 -15.22 -7.71 11.69
CA MET A 694 -14.10 -6.75 11.76
C MET A 694 -14.55 -5.37 12.22
N ARG A 695 -15.77 -4.91 11.90
CA ARG A 695 -16.31 -3.66 12.48
C ARG A 695 -16.51 -3.72 14.00
N LYS A 696 -16.53 -4.91 14.60
CA LYS A 696 -16.61 -5.14 16.06
C LYS A 696 -15.23 -5.36 16.70
N GLU A 697 -14.15 -5.31 15.91
CA GLU A 697 -12.76 -5.63 16.28
C GLU A 697 -12.08 -4.57 17.17
N THR A 698 -12.52 -3.30 17.11
CA THR A 698 -11.97 -2.16 17.87
C THR A 698 -11.95 -2.35 19.41
N HIS A 699 -12.45 -3.47 19.93
CA HIS A 699 -12.48 -3.81 21.36
C HIS A 699 -11.64 -5.05 21.70
N LEU A 700 -10.96 -5.71 20.74
CA LEU A 700 -10.15 -6.93 20.96
C LEU A 700 -9.05 -6.72 22.02
N GLY A 701 -8.43 -5.54 22.05
CA GLY A 701 -7.39 -5.19 23.02
C GLY A 701 -7.89 -4.94 24.45
N GLN A 702 -9.21 -4.83 24.65
CA GLN A 702 -9.86 -4.59 25.96
C GLN A 702 -10.54 -5.85 26.51
N MET A 703 -10.48 -6.99 25.81
CA MET A 703 -11.17 -8.22 26.19
C MET A 703 -10.37 -9.06 27.18
N LEU A 704 -11.06 -9.94 27.90
CA LEU A 704 -10.41 -10.95 28.72
C LEU A 704 -9.53 -11.87 27.84
N PRO A 705 -8.38 -12.33 28.35
CA PRO A 705 -7.38 -13.06 27.55
C PRO A 705 -7.90 -14.28 26.76
N PRO A 706 -8.79 -15.15 27.31
CA PRO A 706 -9.33 -16.29 26.56
C PRO A 706 -10.07 -15.88 25.29
N ALA A 707 -10.90 -14.85 25.39
CA ALA A 707 -11.71 -14.35 24.27
C ALA A 707 -10.84 -13.70 23.18
N GLN A 708 -9.78 -13.00 23.59
CA GLN A 708 -8.83 -12.39 22.66
C GLN A 708 -8.12 -13.44 21.81
N ILE A 709 -7.63 -14.52 22.43
CA ILE A 709 -6.95 -15.61 21.72
C ILE A 709 -7.93 -16.35 20.79
N GLN A 710 -9.14 -16.66 21.26
CA GLN A 710 -10.19 -17.29 20.44
C GLN A 710 -10.54 -16.45 19.20
N ASN A 711 -10.65 -15.13 19.35
CA ASN A 711 -10.96 -14.23 18.24
C ASN A 711 -9.83 -14.19 17.20
N LEU A 712 -8.58 -14.12 17.64
CA LEU A 712 -7.42 -14.21 16.76
C LEU A 712 -7.35 -15.56 16.04
N LEU A 713 -7.70 -16.65 16.74
CA LEU A 713 -7.80 -17.97 16.12
C LEU A 713 -8.90 -18.02 15.05
N LEU A 714 -10.07 -17.43 15.29
CA LEU A 714 -11.15 -17.34 14.29
C LEU A 714 -10.72 -16.55 13.05
N VAL A 715 -10.02 -15.43 13.25
CA VAL A 715 -9.47 -14.64 12.14
C VAL A 715 -8.43 -15.43 11.38
N PHE A 716 -7.53 -16.13 12.08
CA PHE A 716 -6.56 -17.05 11.47
C PHE A 716 -7.26 -18.12 10.63
N VAL A 717 -8.32 -18.78 11.14
CA VAL A 717 -9.10 -19.76 10.38
C VAL A 717 -9.60 -19.18 9.07
N PHE A 718 -10.22 -18.00 9.14
CA PHE A 718 -10.78 -17.35 7.95
C PHE A 718 -9.67 -16.99 6.95
N ALA A 719 -8.55 -16.46 7.43
CA ALA A 719 -7.38 -16.12 6.62
C ALA A 719 -6.70 -17.32 5.95
N THR A 720 -6.85 -18.55 6.49
CA THR A 720 -6.37 -19.76 5.79
C THR A 720 -7.26 -20.19 4.61
N LEU A 721 -8.49 -19.68 4.54
CA LEU A 721 -9.48 -20.03 3.52
C LEU A 721 -9.74 -18.90 2.52
N HIS A 722 -9.30 -17.67 2.83
CA HIS A 722 -9.50 -16.47 2.02
C HIS A 722 -8.34 -15.50 2.23
N ASP A 723 -7.96 -14.75 1.19
CA ASP A 723 -7.02 -13.65 1.34
C ASP A 723 -7.69 -12.50 2.10
N VAL A 724 -7.16 -12.16 3.28
CA VAL A 724 -7.70 -11.12 4.16
C VAL A 724 -7.01 -9.77 3.97
N GLY A 725 -5.93 -9.69 3.17
CA GLY A 725 -5.27 -8.44 2.75
C GLY A 725 -4.64 -7.55 3.85
N ILE A 726 -4.79 -7.92 5.13
CA ILE A 726 -4.47 -7.05 6.29
C ILE A 726 -3.21 -7.52 7.05
N ALA A 727 -2.96 -8.84 7.11
CA ALA A 727 -1.80 -9.43 7.77
C ALA A 727 -1.58 -10.86 7.28
N SER A 728 -0.33 -11.33 7.31
CA SER A 728 -0.04 -12.74 7.02
C SER A 728 -0.64 -13.66 8.09
N THR A 729 -1.01 -14.89 7.72
CA THR A 729 -1.50 -15.91 8.68
C THR A 729 -0.51 -16.14 9.82
N TRP A 730 0.78 -15.97 9.55
CA TRP A 730 1.87 -16.05 10.53
C TRP A 730 1.87 -14.89 11.53
N GLU A 731 1.59 -13.66 11.10
CA GLU A 731 1.50 -12.51 12.00
C GLU A 731 0.29 -12.60 12.92
N ILE A 732 -0.86 -13.03 12.39
CA ILE A 732 -2.10 -13.20 13.16
C ILE A 732 -1.87 -14.21 14.29
N ILE A 733 -1.30 -15.38 13.98
CA ILE A 733 -1.08 -16.41 15.00
C ILE A 733 0.03 -16.04 15.99
N ARG A 734 1.07 -15.32 15.53
CA ARG A 734 2.11 -14.77 16.39
C ARG A 734 1.54 -13.82 17.45
N GLN A 735 0.56 -12.98 17.09
CA GLN A 735 -0.13 -12.14 18.07
C GLN A 735 -0.85 -13.01 19.11
N GLY A 736 -1.56 -14.06 18.67
CA GLY A 736 -2.23 -15.01 19.56
C GLY A 736 -1.26 -15.69 20.54
N MET A 737 -0.10 -16.13 20.06
CA MET A 737 0.94 -16.75 20.90
C MET A 737 1.55 -15.76 21.89
N ARG A 738 1.76 -14.49 21.51
CA ARG A 738 2.23 -13.47 22.45
C ARG A 738 1.23 -13.19 23.57
N VAL A 739 -0.06 -13.21 23.27
CA VAL A 739 -1.12 -13.13 24.30
C VAL A 739 -1.07 -14.36 25.22
N CYS A 740 -0.88 -15.56 24.66
CA CYS A 740 -0.69 -16.77 25.46
C CYS A 740 0.51 -16.68 26.41
N VAL A 741 1.64 -16.15 25.95
CA VAL A 741 2.84 -15.96 26.77
C VAL A 741 2.59 -14.92 27.87
N LYS A 742 2.06 -13.75 27.50
CA LYS A 742 1.77 -12.65 28.42
C LYS A 742 0.89 -13.06 29.60
N TYR A 743 -0.10 -13.92 29.37
CA TYR A 743 -1.06 -14.36 30.39
C TYR A 743 -0.76 -15.78 30.93
N GLY A 744 0.40 -16.35 30.62
CA GLY A 744 0.85 -17.63 31.19
C GLY A 744 0.10 -18.86 30.68
N PHE A 745 -0.59 -18.82 29.53
CA PHE A 745 -1.35 -19.96 29.00
C PHE A 745 -0.47 -21.18 28.67
N HIS A 746 0.84 -20.97 28.56
CA HIS A 746 1.88 -21.98 28.33
C HIS A 746 2.45 -22.59 29.62
N SER A 747 2.10 -22.08 30.81
CA SER A 747 2.70 -22.48 32.09
C SER A 747 1.71 -23.15 33.06
N ARG A 748 2.14 -24.19 33.77
CA ARG A 748 1.35 -24.84 34.86
C ARG A 748 1.08 -23.93 36.05
N GLU A 749 1.95 -22.95 36.29
CA GLU A 749 1.94 -22.10 37.50
C GLU A 749 0.75 -21.13 37.55
N THR A 750 0.00 -21.02 36.46
CA THR A 750 -1.12 -20.06 36.32
C THR A 750 -2.48 -20.73 36.23
N ALA A 751 -2.59 -22.02 36.57
CA ALA A 751 -3.85 -22.75 36.64
C ALA A 751 -4.78 -22.13 37.71
N ILE A 752 -5.89 -21.52 37.29
CA ILE A 752 -6.88 -20.88 38.16
C ILE A 752 -8.26 -21.17 37.58
N GLY A 753 -9.12 -21.88 38.33
CA GLY A 753 -10.52 -22.14 37.96
C GLY A 753 -11.01 -23.54 38.31
N ASP A 754 -12.24 -23.85 37.90
CA ASP A 754 -12.77 -25.21 37.94
C ASP A 754 -12.03 -26.14 36.93
N LEU A 755 -12.17 -27.46 37.11
CA LEU A 755 -11.47 -28.45 36.28
C LEU A 755 -11.75 -28.27 34.78
N LEU A 756 -12.98 -27.88 34.41
CA LEU A 756 -13.35 -27.67 33.02
C LEU A 756 -12.71 -26.39 32.45
N GLN A 757 -12.68 -25.29 33.20
CA GLN A 757 -12.06 -24.03 32.77
C GLN A 757 -10.56 -24.19 32.53
N GLU A 758 -9.89 -24.97 33.37
CA GLU A 758 -8.49 -25.34 33.17
C GLU A 758 -8.30 -26.14 31.86
N HIS A 759 -9.18 -27.10 31.58
CA HIS A 759 -9.13 -27.83 30.30
C HIS A 759 -9.48 -26.97 29.09
N LEU A 760 -10.42 -26.03 29.19
CA LEU A 760 -10.73 -25.07 28.12
C LEU A 760 -9.55 -24.13 27.85
N ARG A 761 -8.87 -23.67 28.90
CA ARG A 761 -7.63 -22.88 28.79
C ARG A 761 -6.53 -23.66 28.05
N ARG A 762 -6.30 -24.92 28.43
CA ARG A 762 -5.34 -25.80 27.74
C ARG A 762 -5.70 -25.95 26.27
N ARG A 763 -6.98 -26.14 25.95
CA ARG A 763 -7.45 -26.24 24.56
C ARG A 763 -7.16 -24.97 23.75
N ILE A 764 -7.39 -23.78 24.32
CA ILE A 764 -7.07 -22.50 23.68
C ILE A 764 -5.57 -22.41 23.35
N PHE A 765 -4.71 -22.72 24.33
CA PHE A 765 -3.25 -22.68 24.13
C PHE A 765 -2.80 -23.68 23.06
N TRP A 766 -3.19 -24.94 23.19
CA TRP A 766 -2.74 -25.99 22.27
C TRP A 766 -3.27 -25.78 20.84
N SER A 767 -4.42 -25.12 20.67
CA SER A 767 -4.91 -24.68 19.36
C SER A 767 -4.06 -23.55 18.75
N ALA A 768 -3.62 -22.59 19.56
CA ALA A 768 -2.69 -21.56 19.10
C ALA A 768 -1.31 -22.15 18.77
N TYR A 769 -0.82 -23.06 19.61
CA TYR A 769 0.42 -23.80 19.40
C TYR A 769 0.42 -24.57 18.08
N ILE A 770 -0.62 -25.38 17.80
CA ILE A 770 -0.70 -26.14 16.55
C ILE A 770 -0.69 -25.21 15.34
N SER A 771 -1.43 -24.11 15.42
CA SER A 771 -1.52 -23.12 14.34
C SER A 771 -0.17 -22.43 14.10
N ASP A 772 0.56 -22.07 15.17
CA ASP A 772 1.91 -21.50 15.08
C ASP A 772 2.88 -22.50 14.47
N ARG A 773 2.96 -23.74 14.99
CA ARG A 773 3.85 -24.77 14.46
C ARG A 773 3.59 -25.03 12.99
N HIS A 774 2.31 -25.16 12.64
CA HIS A 774 1.92 -25.43 11.27
C HIS A 774 2.26 -24.28 10.32
N CYS A 775 1.96 -23.03 10.70
CA CYS A 775 2.24 -21.85 9.88
C CYS A 775 3.74 -21.57 9.77
N SER A 776 4.43 -21.49 10.91
CA SER A 776 5.86 -21.18 10.99
C SER A 776 6.71 -22.22 10.27
N GLN A 777 6.41 -23.53 10.42
CA GLN A 777 7.16 -24.57 9.72
C GLN A 777 6.92 -24.57 8.22
N ASN A 778 5.70 -24.34 7.74
CA ASN A 778 5.43 -24.36 6.31
C ASN A 778 5.98 -23.14 5.56
N LEU A 779 6.14 -22.01 6.26
CA LEU A 779 6.69 -20.76 5.72
C LEU A 779 8.19 -20.57 6.00
N GLY A 780 8.84 -21.51 6.69
CA GLY A 780 10.27 -21.39 7.04
C GLY A 780 10.57 -20.27 8.02
N ARG A 781 9.57 -19.91 8.83
CA ARG A 781 9.69 -18.86 9.82
C ARG A 781 9.99 -19.46 11.22
N PRO A 782 10.61 -18.67 12.12
CA PRO A 782 10.76 -19.07 13.51
C PRO A 782 9.40 -19.31 14.19
N VAL A 783 9.32 -20.36 15.00
CA VAL A 783 8.16 -20.64 15.87
C VAL A 783 8.08 -19.64 17.02
N ALA A 784 6.89 -19.40 17.55
CA ALA A 784 6.68 -18.32 18.52
C ALA A 784 7.23 -18.58 19.94
N LEU A 785 7.34 -19.86 20.33
CA LEU A 785 7.76 -20.29 21.67
C LEU A 785 8.56 -21.59 21.55
N ALA A 786 9.66 -21.76 22.29
CA ALA A 786 10.46 -22.99 22.28
C ALA A 786 9.74 -24.13 23.05
N GLU A 787 10.09 -25.39 22.78
CA GLU A 787 9.46 -26.54 23.47
C GLU A 787 9.77 -26.58 24.97
N GLU A 788 10.97 -26.16 25.36
CA GLU A 788 11.42 -26.12 26.76
C GLU A 788 10.67 -25.10 27.61
N ASP A 789 10.11 -24.06 26.99
CA ASP A 789 9.31 -23.04 27.68
C ASP A 789 7.86 -23.48 27.92
N ILE A 790 7.42 -24.61 27.36
CA ILE A 790 6.04 -25.08 27.45
C ILE A 790 5.91 -26.09 28.58
N THR A 791 5.42 -25.64 29.75
CA THR A 791 5.22 -26.53 30.89
C THR A 791 3.79 -27.04 31.01
N ILE A 792 2.80 -26.34 30.44
CA ILE A 792 1.38 -26.72 30.53
C ILE A 792 1.11 -28.14 29.99
N ASP A 793 0.22 -28.87 30.66
CA ASP A 793 -0.16 -30.23 30.26
C ASP A 793 -1.15 -30.26 29.09
N LEU A 794 -1.23 -31.41 28.41
CA LEU A 794 -2.26 -31.67 27.39
C LEU A 794 -3.68 -31.68 28.02
N PRO A 795 -4.72 -31.36 27.24
CA PRO A 795 -6.09 -31.58 27.69
C PRO A 795 -6.41 -33.08 27.69
N ILE A 796 -7.20 -33.54 28.67
CA ILE A 796 -7.70 -34.93 28.71
C ILE A 796 -8.64 -35.18 27.53
N ASN A 797 -8.58 -36.38 26.98
CA ASN A 797 -9.38 -36.79 25.83
C ASN A 797 -10.78 -37.26 26.28
N GLN A 798 -11.58 -36.33 26.81
CA GLN A 798 -12.88 -36.60 27.40
C GLN A 798 -13.90 -35.49 27.08
N ASP A 799 -15.19 -35.87 27.00
CA ASP A 799 -16.30 -34.95 26.75
C ASP A 799 -16.54 -34.02 27.97
N ASP A 800 -16.93 -32.76 27.72
CA ASP A 800 -17.06 -31.73 28.75
C ASP A 800 -18.00 -32.12 29.90
N ASP A 801 -19.13 -32.77 29.59
CA ASP A 801 -20.13 -33.15 30.60
C ASP A 801 -19.59 -34.22 31.57
N LYS A 802 -18.64 -35.05 31.11
CA LYS A 802 -17.96 -36.06 31.94
C LYS A 802 -16.82 -35.47 32.76
N ILE A 803 -16.11 -34.49 32.21
CA ILE A 803 -15.12 -33.68 32.96
C ILE A 803 -15.82 -32.94 34.09
N LYS A 804 -17.00 -32.34 33.83
CA LYS A 804 -17.85 -31.72 34.87
C LYS A 804 -18.31 -32.73 35.92
N ALA A 805 -18.61 -33.96 35.52
CA ALA A 805 -19.04 -35.04 36.41
C ALA A 805 -17.89 -35.74 37.17
N GLY A 806 -16.63 -35.42 36.86
CA GLY A 806 -15.46 -36.03 37.50
C GLY A 806 -15.23 -37.51 37.15
N GLU A 807 -15.77 -37.97 36.01
CA GLU A 807 -15.59 -39.35 35.55
C GLU A 807 -14.15 -39.59 35.06
N PRO A 808 -13.56 -40.79 35.26
CA PRO A 808 -12.24 -41.11 34.73
C PRO A 808 -12.21 -41.19 33.20
N GLU A 809 -11.06 -40.88 32.61
CA GLU A 809 -10.83 -41.01 31.17
C GLU A 809 -10.94 -42.48 30.73
N ILE A 810 -11.59 -42.72 29.59
CA ILE A 810 -11.70 -44.05 28.97
C ILE A 810 -10.67 -44.12 27.83
N PRO A 811 -9.55 -44.87 27.99
CA PRO A 811 -8.54 -44.99 26.93
C PRO A 811 -9.13 -45.54 25.64
N GLY A 812 -8.66 -45.06 24.49
CA GLY A 812 -9.11 -45.57 23.19
C GLY A 812 -10.44 -45.00 22.68
N ARG A 813 -11.15 -44.19 23.48
CA ARG A 813 -12.42 -43.58 23.05
C ARG A 813 -12.17 -42.31 22.23
N TYR A 814 -12.84 -42.22 21.08
CA TYR A 814 -12.86 -40.99 20.27
C TYR A 814 -13.81 -39.96 20.89
N THR A 815 -13.34 -38.73 21.07
CA THR A 815 -14.07 -37.57 21.60
C THR A 815 -13.80 -36.33 20.74
N GLU A 816 -14.45 -35.21 21.06
CA GLU A 816 -14.22 -33.93 20.37
C GLU A 816 -12.79 -33.39 20.54
N VAL A 817 -12.08 -33.82 21.59
CA VAL A 817 -10.72 -33.37 21.93
C VAL A 817 -9.64 -34.28 21.30
N THR A 818 -10.02 -35.46 20.80
CA THR A 818 -9.06 -36.45 20.25
C THR A 818 -8.20 -35.86 19.15
N ASN A 819 -8.80 -35.09 18.23
CA ASN A 819 -8.06 -34.46 17.15
C ASN A 819 -7.06 -33.41 17.65
N LEU A 820 -7.46 -32.59 18.63
CA LEU A 820 -6.57 -31.58 19.22
C LEU A 820 -5.32 -32.23 19.83
N VAL A 821 -5.51 -33.28 20.66
CA VAL A 821 -4.39 -33.99 21.30
C VAL A 821 -3.52 -34.66 20.25
N ARG A 822 -4.12 -35.38 19.30
CA ARG A 822 -3.41 -36.07 18.22
C ARG A 822 -2.54 -35.13 17.39
N HIS A 823 -3.08 -33.98 16.98
CA HIS A 823 -2.32 -32.99 16.21
C HIS A 823 -1.27 -32.26 17.06
N THR A 824 -1.51 -32.09 18.35
CA THR A 824 -0.51 -31.50 19.26
C THR A 824 0.72 -32.40 19.30
N LEU A 825 0.52 -33.69 19.55
CA LEU A 825 1.59 -34.68 19.61
C LEU A 825 2.37 -34.74 18.29
N LEU A 826 1.66 -34.75 17.14
CA LEU A 826 2.31 -34.70 15.83
C LEU A 826 3.18 -33.46 15.65
N ARG A 827 2.67 -32.28 16.01
CA ARG A 827 3.41 -31.01 15.83
C ARG A 827 4.61 -30.92 16.77
N ARG A 828 4.53 -31.47 17.99
CA ARG A 828 5.68 -31.60 18.91
C ARG A 828 6.74 -32.55 18.33
N LEU A 829 6.31 -33.72 17.85
CA LEU A 829 7.20 -34.69 17.20
C LEU A 829 7.93 -34.07 16.00
N GLY A 830 7.19 -33.43 15.08
CA GLY A 830 7.79 -32.74 13.94
C GLY A 830 8.72 -31.57 14.32
N THR A 831 8.40 -30.82 15.37
CA THR A 831 9.27 -29.73 15.87
C THR A 831 10.58 -30.27 16.44
N ASN A 832 10.51 -31.31 17.26
CA ASN A 832 11.70 -31.92 17.87
C ASN A 832 12.60 -32.59 16.83
N ALA A 833 11.99 -33.33 15.89
CA ALA A 833 12.71 -33.93 14.78
C ALA A 833 13.44 -32.87 13.95
N ARG A 834 12.77 -31.77 13.60
CA ARG A 834 13.39 -30.65 12.87
C ARG A 834 14.57 -30.05 13.63
N ILE A 835 14.41 -29.76 14.93
CA ILE A 835 15.49 -29.19 15.75
C ILE A 835 16.69 -30.15 15.81
N ALA A 836 16.45 -31.45 15.97
CA ALA A 836 17.50 -32.46 15.99
C ALA A 836 18.23 -32.55 14.64
N LEU A 837 17.50 -32.64 13.54
CA LEU A 837 18.06 -32.77 12.19
C LEU A 837 18.77 -31.48 11.73
N ASP A 838 18.20 -30.30 12.00
CA ASP A 838 18.83 -29.01 11.71
C ASP A 838 20.13 -28.83 12.50
N ARG A 839 20.17 -29.28 13.76
CA ARG A 839 21.37 -29.24 14.60
C ARG A 839 22.48 -30.12 14.02
N LEU A 840 22.17 -31.34 13.61
CA LEU A 840 23.12 -32.26 12.99
C LEU A 840 23.65 -31.72 11.66
N SER A 841 22.76 -31.16 10.83
CA SER A 841 23.13 -30.49 9.57
C SER A 841 24.09 -29.32 9.83
N ARG A 842 23.81 -28.46 10.82
CA ARG A 842 24.70 -27.34 11.19
C ARG A 842 26.03 -27.78 11.79
N GLN A 843 26.04 -28.89 12.52
CA GLN A 843 27.25 -29.44 13.16
C GLN A 843 28.09 -30.30 12.20
N ARG A 844 27.67 -30.45 10.94
CA ARG A 844 28.34 -31.30 9.93
C ARG A 844 28.53 -32.75 10.43
N ALA A 845 27.52 -33.27 11.10
CA ALA A 845 27.48 -34.67 11.54
C ALA A 845 27.55 -35.64 10.33
N SER A 846 28.06 -36.85 10.56
CA SER A 846 28.19 -37.85 9.49
C SER A 846 26.82 -38.26 8.91
N LEU A 847 26.77 -38.69 7.65
CA LEU A 847 25.53 -39.16 7.02
C LEU A 847 24.91 -40.33 7.80
N VAL A 848 25.74 -41.18 8.41
CA VAL A 848 25.29 -42.29 9.27
C VAL A 848 24.50 -41.77 10.47
N GLU A 849 25.03 -40.76 11.18
CA GLU A 849 24.33 -40.14 12.31
C GLU A 849 23.03 -39.44 11.88
N GLN A 850 23.00 -38.85 10.69
CA GLN A 850 21.81 -38.23 10.12
C GLN A 850 20.74 -39.28 9.77
N ILE A 851 21.14 -40.40 9.15
CA ILE A 851 20.26 -41.54 8.83
C ILE A 851 19.71 -42.18 10.10
N GLU A 852 20.55 -42.46 11.10
CA GLU A 852 20.11 -43.04 12.38
C GLU A 852 19.10 -42.12 13.10
N THR A 853 19.36 -40.81 13.08
CA THR A 853 18.46 -39.82 13.68
C THR A 853 17.14 -39.73 12.91
N ALA A 854 17.17 -39.66 11.58
CA ALA A 854 15.98 -39.63 10.74
C ALA A 854 15.14 -40.91 10.87
N LYS A 855 15.79 -42.07 10.97
CA LYS A 855 15.14 -43.36 11.24
C LYS A 855 14.45 -43.36 12.60
N THR A 856 15.14 -42.91 13.65
CA THR A 856 14.57 -42.79 15.00
C THR A 856 13.28 -41.97 15.01
N TRP A 857 13.28 -40.82 14.32
CA TRP A 857 12.08 -39.98 14.22
C TRP A 857 11.00 -40.55 13.30
N THR A 858 11.38 -41.32 12.28
CA THR A 858 10.44 -42.04 11.42
C THR A 858 9.74 -43.16 12.19
N ASP A 859 10.48 -43.95 12.99
CA ASP A 859 9.92 -44.98 13.87
C ASP A 859 8.96 -44.37 14.91
N ALA A 860 9.33 -43.22 15.48
CA ALA A 860 8.47 -42.47 16.41
C ALA A 860 7.19 -41.94 15.74
N LEU A 861 7.28 -41.51 14.48
CA LEU A 861 6.12 -41.10 13.68
C LEU A 861 5.20 -42.28 13.35
N GLU A 862 5.76 -43.45 13.04
CA GLU A 862 5.00 -44.69 12.81
C GLU A 862 4.29 -45.16 14.09
N ALA A 863 4.97 -45.10 15.24
CA ALA A 863 4.35 -45.38 16.53
C ALA A 863 3.18 -44.44 16.85
N TRP A 864 3.32 -43.14 16.56
CA TRP A 864 2.23 -42.17 16.67
C TRP A 864 1.08 -42.50 15.71
N TYR A 865 1.37 -42.90 14.48
CA TYR A 865 0.36 -43.25 13.48
C TYR A 865 -0.43 -44.50 13.88
N ASN A 866 0.25 -45.54 14.34
CA ASN A 866 -0.35 -46.82 14.75
C ASN A 866 -1.20 -46.70 16.03
N SER A 867 -0.85 -45.74 16.90
CA SER A 867 -1.62 -45.44 18.11
C SER A 867 -2.75 -44.43 17.90
N SER A 868 -2.87 -43.83 16.71
CA SER A 868 -3.86 -42.80 16.41
C SER A 868 -5.24 -43.38 16.12
N ILE A 869 -6.23 -42.94 16.89
CA ILE A 869 -7.64 -43.36 16.74
C ILE A 869 -8.31 -42.53 15.64
N VAL A 870 -9.13 -43.19 14.82
CA VAL A 870 -9.97 -42.58 13.77
C VAL A 870 -11.44 -42.78 14.13
N LYS A 871 -12.29 -41.80 13.83
CA LYS A 871 -13.73 -41.91 14.12
C LYS A 871 -14.37 -42.90 13.13
N PRO A 872 -15.10 -43.93 13.60
CA PRO A 872 -15.71 -44.92 12.70
C PRO A 872 -16.67 -44.32 11.67
N THR A 873 -17.42 -43.28 12.04
CA THR A 873 -18.31 -42.54 11.14
C THR A 873 -17.93 -41.06 11.18
N PRO A 874 -17.05 -40.61 10.27
CA PRO A 874 -16.59 -39.22 10.26
C PRO A 874 -17.73 -38.28 9.86
N THR A 875 -17.83 -37.17 10.57
CA THR A 875 -18.82 -36.10 10.32
C THR A 875 -18.23 -34.91 9.56
N ASN A 876 -16.90 -34.87 9.45
CA ASN A 876 -16.15 -33.87 8.71
C ASN A 876 -14.80 -34.44 8.23
N ALA A 877 -14.13 -33.69 7.34
CA ALA A 877 -12.85 -34.06 6.74
C ALA A 877 -11.72 -34.42 7.72
N TYR A 878 -11.73 -33.95 8.96
CA TYR A 878 -10.60 -34.06 9.91
C TYR A 878 -10.67 -35.33 10.75
N GLU A 879 -11.86 -35.94 10.77
CA GLU A 879 -12.13 -37.20 11.45
C GLU A 879 -11.88 -38.40 10.52
N THR A 880 -11.61 -38.15 9.24
CA THR A 880 -11.40 -39.20 8.24
C THR A 880 -10.01 -39.82 8.36
N LYS A 881 -9.90 -41.07 7.89
CA LYS A 881 -8.62 -41.76 7.78
C LYS A 881 -7.68 -41.04 6.79
N GLN A 882 -8.22 -40.54 5.69
CA GLN A 882 -7.48 -39.81 4.66
C GLN A 882 -6.76 -38.58 5.22
N TYR A 883 -7.40 -37.83 6.12
CA TYR A 883 -6.76 -36.66 6.73
C TYR A 883 -5.64 -37.04 7.71
N LEU A 884 -5.78 -38.18 8.41
CA LEU A 884 -4.70 -38.74 9.21
C LEU A 884 -3.51 -39.14 8.32
N ASP A 885 -3.79 -39.81 7.20
CA ASP A 885 -2.76 -40.27 6.24
C ASP A 885 -2.00 -39.09 5.63
N ILE A 886 -2.70 -38.03 5.22
CA ILE A 886 -2.10 -36.79 4.71
C ILE A 886 -1.13 -36.18 5.72
N ASN A 887 -1.51 -36.10 7.00
CA ASN A 887 -0.67 -35.51 8.03
C ASN A 887 0.55 -36.39 8.35
N PHE A 888 0.38 -37.71 8.37
CA PHE A 888 1.46 -38.66 8.55
C PHE A 888 2.51 -38.55 7.44
N HIS A 889 2.09 -38.71 6.18
CA HIS A 889 3.01 -38.70 5.05
C HIS A 889 3.68 -37.33 4.86
N ARG A 890 2.99 -36.24 5.21
CA ARG A 890 3.58 -34.89 5.18
C ARG A 890 4.74 -34.73 6.16
N GLU A 891 4.59 -35.19 7.41
CA GLU A 891 5.70 -35.14 8.36
C GLU A 891 6.82 -36.11 7.97
N ARG A 892 6.46 -37.30 7.45
CA ARG A 892 7.44 -38.26 6.92
C ARG A 892 8.27 -37.68 5.78
N MET A 893 7.65 -36.98 4.83
CA MET A 893 8.37 -36.28 3.75
C MET A 893 9.35 -35.24 4.31
N LYS A 894 8.98 -34.48 5.35
CA LYS A 894 9.90 -33.51 5.97
C LYS A 894 11.10 -34.17 6.65
N PHE A 895 10.95 -35.38 7.20
CA PHE A 895 12.06 -36.09 7.81
C PHE A 895 12.98 -36.68 6.75
N LEU A 896 12.38 -37.27 5.71
CA LEU A 896 13.10 -37.85 4.58
C LEU A 896 13.77 -36.80 3.68
N SER A 897 13.29 -35.56 3.64
CA SER A 897 13.90 -34.50 2.83
C SER A 897 15.34 -34.18 3.26
N TYR A 898 15.69 -34.38 4.53
CA TYR A 898 17.08 -34.23 5.01
C TYR A 898 18.03 -35.32 4.47
N LEU A 899 17.48 -36.43 3.96
CA LEU A 899 18.25 -37.55 3.40
C LEU A 899 18.25 -37.55 1.87
N VAL A 900 17.34 -36.79 1.25
CA VAL A 900 17.05 -36.82 -0.19
C VAL A 900 17.47 -35.52 -0.91
N LEU A 901 17.39 -34.37 -0.23
CA LEU A 901 17.81 -33.09 -0.79
C LEU A 901 19.27 -32.80 -0.40
N PRO A 902 20.13 -32.42 -1.36
CA PRO A 902 21.51 -32.04 -1.06
C PRO A 902 21.52 -30.80 -0.17
N SER A 903 22.24 -30.87 0.95
CA SER A 903 22.57 -29.68 1.75
C SER A 903 23.92 -29.14 1.27
N ASP A 904 24.08 -27.81 1.24
CA ASP A 904 25.27 -27.06 0.73
C ASP A 904 26.65 -27.52 1.23
N ASN A 905 26.70 -28.41 2.23
CA ASN A 905 27.93 -28.89 2.84
C ASN A 905 28.22 -30.38 2.61
N ALA A 906 27.44 -31.11 1.80
CA ALA A 906 27.72 -32.51 1.47
C ALA A 906 28.39 -32.62 0.09
N GLN A 907 29.71 -32.42 0.03
CA GLN A 907 30.50 -32.99 -1.06
C GLN A 907 30.36 -34.51 -0.99
N ASN A 908 29.76 -35.11 -2.02
CA ASN A 908 29.72 -36.55 -2.33
C ASN A 908 28.90 -37.49 -1.44
N THR A 909 27.58 -37.38 -1.41
CA THR A 909 26.73 -38.57 -1.14
C THR A 909 25.40 -38.51 -1.89
N THR A 910 25.24 -39.37 -2.90
CA THR A 910 23.96 -39.70 -3.54
C THR A 910 23.01 -40.33 -2.52
N ALA A 911 21.78 -39.84 -2.42
CA ALA A 911 20.74 -40.44 -1.58
C ALA A 911 20.54 -41.92 -1.96
N SER A 912 20.41 -42.82 -0.98
CA SER A 912 20.09 -44.24 -1.28
C SER A 912 18.73 -44.32 -1.97
N ILE A 913 18.64 -45.19 -2.99
CA ILE A 913 17.42 -45.49 -3.76
C ILE A 913 16.25 -45.80 -2.82
N ASP A 914 16.49 -46.46 -1.69
CA ASP A 914 15.46 -46.78 -0.70
C ASP A 914 14.83 -45.52 -0.09
N HIS A 915 15.62 -44.48 0.20
CA HIS A 915 15.11 -43.24 0.79
C HIS A 915 14.36 -42.39 -0.24
N LEU A 916 14.85 -42.36 -1.48
CA LEU A 916 14.16 -41.74 -2.62
C LEU A 916 12.80 -42.40 -2.87
N TRP A 917 12.76 -43.74 -2.81
CA TRP A 917 11.52 -44.51 -2.94
C TRP A 917 10.54 -44.21 -1.80
N GLN A 918 11.00 -44.20 -0.54
CA GLN A 918 10.14 -43.91 0.61
C GLN A 918 9.57 -42.49 0.61
N TYR A 919 10.36 -41.51 0.13
CA TYR A 919 9.91 -40.14 -0.04
C TYR A 919 8.83 -40.05 -1.13
N THR A 920 9.08 -40.69 -2.28
CA THR A 920 8.14 -40.76 -3.42
C THR A 920 6.83 -41.45 -3.05
N LEU A 921 6.91 -42.56 -2.32
CA LEU A 921 5.74 -43.28 -1.81
C LEU A 921 4.90 -42.39 -0.89
N SER A 922 5.55 -41.61 -0.01
CA SER A 922 4.83 -40.69 0.87
C SER A 922 4.14 -39.55 0.09
N ALA A 923 4.81 -38.99 -0.89
CA ALA A 923 4.24 -37.98 -1.80
C ALA A 923 3.03 -38.53 -2.57
N TYR A 924 3.14 -39.76 -3.09
CA TYR A 924 2.05 -40.45 -3.78
C TYR A 924 0.82 -40.66 -2.88
N GLN A 925 1.03 -41.11 -1.64
CA GLN A 925 -0.06 -41.33 -0.68
C GLN A 925 -0.80 -40.04 -0.32
N ILE A 926 -0.09 -38.89 -0.24
CA ILE A 926 -0.73 -37.58 -0.05
C ILE A 926 -1.67 -37.26 -1.22
N LEU A 927 -1.20 -37.43 -2.46
CA LEU A 927 -1.99 -37.16 -3.66
C LEU A 927 -3.24 -38.05 -3.75
N LEU A 928 -3.10 -39.35 -3.50
CA LEU A 928 -4.22 -40.29 -3.46
C LEU A 928 -5.25 -39.94 -2.37
N ALA A 929 -4.78 -39.64 -1.16
CA ALA A 929 -5.65 -39.31 -0.04
C ALA A 929 -6.48 -38.05 -0.35
N TYR A 930 -5.86 -37.03 -0.96
CA TYR A 930 -6.54 -35.83 -1.40
C TYR A 930 -7.51 -36.06 -2.57
N GLN A 931 -7.15 -36.88 -3.55
CA GLN A 931 -8.03 -37.26 -4.66
C GLN A 931 -9.30 -37.96 -4.13
N LYS A 932 -9.14 -38.93 -3.22
CA LYS A 932 -10.24 -39.65 -2.58
C LYS A 932 -11.13 -38.71 -1.76
N GLN A 933 -10.52 -37.82 -0.98
CA GLN A 933 -11.24 -36.85 -0.15
C GLN A 933 -11.98 -35.77 -0.97
N SER A 934 -11.48 -35.45 -2.17
CA SER A 934 -12.15 -34.51 -3.09
C SER A 934 -13.45 -35.09 -3.66
N ASN A 935 -13.49 -36.40 -3.91
CA ASN A 935 -14.67 -37.08 -4.43
C ASN A 935 -15.78 -37.23 -3.38
N ASP A 936 -15.41 -37.36 -2.09
CA ASP A 936 -16.36 -37.51 -0.98
C ASP A 936 -16.95 -36.17 -0.47
N SER A 937 -16.69 -35.04 -1.16
CA SER A 937 -17.20 -33.68 -0.85
C SER A 937 -16.87 -33.12 0.55
N PHE A 938 -16.00 -33.77 1.32
CA PHE A 938 -15.66 -33.34 2.69
C PHE A 938 -14.64 -32.20 2.75
N LEU A 939 -13.79 -32.05 1.74
CA LEU A 939 -12.66 -31.10 1.77
C LEU A 939 -12.80 -30.02 0.70
N LYS A 940 -12.81 -28.76 1.13
CA LYS A 940 -12.75 -27.59 0.24
C LYS A 940 -11.29 -27.17 0.01
N PRO A 941 -10.91 -26.77 -1.22
CA PRO A 941 -9.56 -26.29 -1.51
C PRO A 941 -9.15 -25.12 -0.62
N ASN A 942 -7.91 -25.16 -0.13
CA ASN A 942 -7.26 -24.07 0.59
C ASN A 942 -5.76 -24.06 0.24
N TRP A 943 -5.04 -23.02 0.66
CA TRP A 943 -3.62 -22.89 0.31
C TRP A 943 -2.75 -24.03 0.86
N MET A 944 -3.13 -24.63 1.99
CA MET A 944 -2.39 -25.79 2.50
C MET A 944 -2.47 -26.97 1.54
N TYR A 945 -3.68 -27.28 1.07
CA TYR A 945 -3.91 -28.36 0.12
C TYR A 945 -3.10 -28.14 -1.19
N VAL A 946 -3.14 -26.93 -1.76
CA VAL A 946 -2.35 -26.64 -2.97
C VAL A 946 -0.86 -26.79 -2.70
N GLN A 947 -0.35 -26.32 -1.55
CA GLN A 947 1.06 -26.47 -1.18
C GLN A 947 1.45 -27.95 -1.04
N ASP A 948 0.61 -28.78 -0.42
CA ASP A 948 0.88 -30.21 -0.25
C ASP A 948 0.89 -30.96 -1.59
N VAL A 949 -0.02 -30.61 -2.50
CA VAL A 949 -0.08 -31.19 -3.86
C VAL A 949 1.15 -30.78 -4.67
N LEU A 950 1.51 -29.50 -4.66
CA LEU A 950 2.70 -29.01 -5.37
C LEU A 950 3.99 -29.62 -4.80
N LYS A 951 4.18 -29.63 -3.47
CA LYS A 951 5.36 -30.24 -2.85
C LYS A 951 5.47 -31.73 -3.14
N SER A 952 4.34 -32.45 -3.16
CA SER A 952 4.31 -33.86 -3.52
C SER A 952 4.68 -34.05 -4.99
N GLY A 953 4.08 -33.28 -5.90
CA GLY A 953 4.35 -33.33 -7.34
C GLY A 953 5.80 -33.02 -7.68
N PHE A 954 6.35 -31.91 -7.16
CA PHE A 954 7.77 -31.57 -7.35
C PHE A 954 8.71 -32.58 -6.69
N GLY A 955 8.34 -33.10 -5.53
CA GLY A 955 9.09 -34.15 -4.85
C GLY A 955 9.22 -35.43 -5.67
N ILE A 956 8.16 -35.81 -6.38
CA ILE A 956 8.15 -36.98 -7.26
C ILE A 956 8.95 -36.71 -8.54
N LEU A 957 8.83 -35.51 -9.13
CA LEU A 957 9.67 -35.08 -10.25
C LEU A 957 11.16 -35.15 -9.89
N TYR A 958 11.52 -34.69 -8.68
CA TYR A 958 12.88 -34.73 -8.17
C TYR A 958 13.44 -36.14 -8.02
N CYS A 959 12.64 -37.11 -7.58
CA CYS A 959 13.13 -38.47 -7.38
C CYS A 959 13.24 -39.28 -8.69
N ALA A 960 12.63 -38.82 -9.80
CA ALA A 960 12.74 -39.41 -11.15
C ALA A 960 12.54 -40.95 -11.25
N LEU A 961 11.65 -41.54 -10.45
CA LEU A 961 11.39 -42.98 -10.41
C LEU A 961 10.30 -43.42 -11.42
N ASP A 962 10.33 -44.68 -11.91
CA ASP A 962 9.46 -45.23 -12.97
C ASP A 962 7.92 -45.06 -12.75
N THR A 963 7.48 -44.75 -11.53
CA THR A 963 6.07 -44.46 -11.17
C THR A 963 5.59 -43.03 -11.52
N VAL A 964 6.41 -42.24 -12.22
CA VAL A 964 6.22 -40.80 -12.50
C VAL A 964 4.98 -40.50 -13.37
N PHE A 965 4.68 -41.26 -14.42
CA PHE A 965 3.64 -40.87 -15.39
C PHE A 965 2.21 -40.88 -14.82
N ASN A 966 1.77 -41.98 -14.18
CA ASN A 966 0.42 -42.08 -13.62
C ASN A 966 0.23 -41.14 -12.42
N THR A 967 1.30 -40.84 -11.70
CA THR A 967 1.26 -40.02 -10.48
C THR A 967 1.21 -38.52 -10.79
N LEU A 968 1.98 -38.04 -11.77
CA LEU A 968 1.91 -36.65 -12.21
C LEU A 968 0.55 -36.30 -12.81
N LYS A 969 -0.09 -37.27 -13.48
CA LYS A 969 -1.48 -37.14 -13.95
C LYS A 969 -2.44 -36.90 -12.79
N ILE A 970 -2.32 -37.65 -11.69
CA ILE A 970 -3.13 -37.43 -10.47
C ILE A 970 -2.90 -36.03 -9.90
N CYS A 971 -1.65 -35.56 -9.85
CA CYS A 971 -1.31 -34.20 -9.40
C CYS A 971 -1.95 -33.14 -10.30
N GLY A 972 -1.81 -33.28 -11.62
CA GLY A 972 -2.36 -32.36 -12.61
C GLY A 972 -3.90 -32.32 -12.63
N GLU A 973 -4.56 -33.47 -12.52
CA GLU A 973 -6.03 -33.56 -12.40
C GLU A 973 -6.51 -32.90 -11.10
N THR A 974 -5.78 -33.10 -10.01
CA THR A 974 -6.12 -32.52 -8.69
C THR A 974 -5.98 -31.00 -8.70
N LEU A 975 -4.88 -30.47 -9.24
CA LEU A 975 -4.67 -29.02 -9.39
C LEU A 975 -5.66 -28.38 -10.36
N SER A 976 -6.03 -29.08 -11.43
CA SER A 976 -7.04 -28.61 -12.39
C SER A 976 -8.44 -28.51 -11.76
N LYS A 977 -8.83 -29.47 -10.90
CA LYS A 977 -10.06 -29.41 -10.11
C LYS A 977 -10.04 -28.23 -9.13
N ILE A 978 -8.90 -27.96 -8.48
CA ILE A 978 -8.76 -26.81 -7.57
C ILE A 978 -8.84 -25.49 -8.35
N MET A 979 -8.17 -25.39 -9.50
CA MET A 979 -8.18 -24.22 -10.38
C MET A 979 -9.61 -23.86 -10.85
N ALA A 980 -10.45 -24.86 -11.11
CA ALA A 980 -11.85 -24.65 -11.50
C ALA A 980 -12.69 -23.96 -10.40
N GLU A 981 -12.32 -24.13 -9.11
CA GLU A 981 -12.97 -23.45 -7.99
C GLU A 981 -12.24 -22.16 -7.53
N TRP A 982 -10.92 -22.05 -7.75
CA TRP A 982 -10.08 -20.95 -7.28
C TRP A 982 -9.09 -20.46 -8.35
N GLN A 983 -9.51 -19.43 -9.09
CA GLN A 983 -8.79 -18.90 -10.25
C GLN A 983 -7.39 -18.36 -9.93
N THR A 984 -7.13 -17.93 -8.68
CA THR A 984 -5.82 -17.47 -8.22
C THR A 984 -4.74 -18.57 -8.30
N VAL A 985 -5.14 -19.85 -8.21
CA VAL A 985 -4.22 -21.01 -8.28
C VAL A 985 -3.77 -21.32 -9.71
N GLN A 986 -4.43 -20.73 -10.72
CA GLN A 986 -4.17 -20.99 -12.14
C GLN A 986 -2.70 -20.80 -12.53
N ARG A 987 -2.02 -19.79 -11.99
CA ARG A 987 -0.60 -19.54 -12.30
C ARG A 987 0.31 -20.66 -11.81
N HIS A 988 0.08 -21.15 -10.59
CA HIS A 988 0.87 -22.23 -10.00
C HIS A 988 0.59 -23.58 -10.68
N THR A 989 -0.68 -23.84 -11.04
CA THR A 989 -1.05 -25.03 -11.81
C THR A 989 -0.38 -25.03 -13.19
N ASN A 990 -0.41 -23.90 -13.90
CA ASN A 990 0.22 -23.79 -15.22
C ASN A 990 1.74 -24.00 -15.16
N ALA A 991 2.41 -23.40 -14.17
CA ALA A 991 3.84 -23.59 -13.98
C ALA A 991 4.20 -25.05 -13.69
N PHE A 992 3.47 -25.72 -12.77
CA PHE A 992 3.69 -27.14 -12.50
C PHE A 992 3.50 -28.00 -13.76
N MET A 993 2.46 -27.74 -14.56
CA MET A 993 2.21 -28.49 -15.80
C MET A 993 3.35 -28.31 -16.81
N GLN A 994 3.80 -27.08 -17.03
CA GLN A 994 4.92 -26.79 -17.94
C GLN A 994 6.21 -27.50 -17.52
N MET A 995 6.52 -27.50 -16.23
CA MET A 995 7.70 -28.19 -15.69
C MET A 995 7.56 -29.71 -15.80
N SER A 996 6.36 -30.25 -15.54
CA SER A 996 6.10 -31.68 -15.69
C SER A 996 6.23 -32.11 -17.15
N GLU A 997 5.78 -31.31 -18.11
CA GLU A 997 5.96 -31.58 -19.54
C GLU A 997 7.44 -31.55 -19.93
N ALA A 998 8.18 -30.54 -19.48
CA ALA A 998 9.62 -30.39 -19.76
C ALA A 998 10.47 -31.55 -19.19
N VAL A 999 10.09 -32.12 -18.05
CA VAL A 999 10.79 -33.30 -17.46
C VAL A 999 10.37 -34.61 -18.15
N LEU A 1000 9.11 -34.73 -18.56
CA LEU A 1000 8.57 -35.93 -19.19
C LEU A 1000 8.99 -36.07 -20.66
N GLU A 1001 9.23 -34.98 -21.38
CA GLU A 1001 9.58 -34.97 -22.80
C GLU A 1001 10.93 -35.66 -23.09
N PRO A 1002 12.02 -35.40 -22.34
CA PRO A 1002 13.28 -36.15 -22.43
C PRO A 1002 13.10 -37.62 -22.07
N ILE A 1003 12.43 -37.95 -20.96
CA ILE A 1003 12.21 -39.33 -20.51
C ILE A 1003 11.46 -40.13 -21.58
N ALA A 1004 10.37 -39.57 -22.12
CA ALA A 1004 9.61 -40.18 -23.20
C ALA A 1004 10.42 -40.32 -24.51
N SER A 1005 11.36 -39.41 -24.78
CA SER A 1005 12.27 -39.49 -25.93
C SER A 1005 13.30 -40.61 -25.76
N THR A 1006 13.82 -40.83 -24.54
CA THR A 1006 14.75 -41.92 -24.21
C THR A 1006 14.04 -43.27 -24.26
N THR A 1007 12.81 -43.39 -23.72
CA THR A 1007 12.01 -44.62 -23.83
C THR A 1007 11.60 -44.91 -25.28
N ARG A 1008 11.32 -43.87 -26.09
CA ARG A 1008 11.08 -44.00 -27.54
C ARG A 1008 12.33 -44.40 -28.30
N ASN A 1009 13.50 -43.93 -27.92
CA ASN A 1009 14.77 -44.31 -28.56
C ASN A 1009 15.18 -45.75 -28.18
N ALA A 1010 14.96 -46.17 -26.93
CA ALA A 1010 15.16 -47.55 -26.49
C ALA A 1010 14.22 -48.54 -27.21
N THR A 1011 12.95 -48.15 -27.44
CA THR A 1011 12.02 -48.93 -28.28
C THR A 1011 12.33 -48.85 -29.78
N ARG A 1012 13.02 -47.80 -30.25
CA ARG A 1012 13.51 -47.67 -31.63
C ARG A 1012 14.74 -48.53 -31.90
N GLU A 1013 15.61 -48.70 -30.92
CA GLU A 1013 16.75 -49.62 -30.98
C GLU A 1013 16.31 -51.08 -30.87
N GLN A 1014 15.28 -51.39 -30.07
CA GLN A 1014 14.67 -52.73 -30.07
C GLN A 1014 13.86 -53.05 -31.34
N SER A 1015 13.24 -52.07 -31.99
CA SER A 1015 12.52 -52.28 -33.27
C SER A 1015 13.41 -52.41 -34.50
N HIS A 1016 14.74 -52.25 -34.35
CA HIS A 1016 15.71 -52.69 -35.35
C HIS A 1016 16.15 -54.16 -35.17
N ALA A 1017 15.70 -54.85 -34.12
CA ALA A 1017 16.05 -56.24 -33.85
C ALA A 1017 14.95 -57.27 -34.14
N GLU A 1018 13.67 -56.90 -34.30
CA GLU A 1018 12.61 -57.90 -34.57
C GLU A 1018 11.61 -57.45 -35.65
N HIS A 1019 11.66 -58.14 -36.80
CA HIS A 1019 10.59 -58.20 -37.78
C HIS A 1019 9.48 -59.12 -37.27
N GLY A 1020 8.27 -58.59 -37.11
CA GLY A 1020 7.06 -59.40 -36.90
C GLY A 1020 5.91 -58.54 -36.42
N GLY A 1021 4.90 -58.35 -37.27
CA GLY A 1021 3.78 -57.44 -36.99
C GLY A 1021 2.81 -57.97 -35.94
N GLU A 1022 2.15 -57.05 -35.24
CA GLU A 1022 0.68 -56.96 -35.14
C GLU A 1022 0.32 -55.68 -34.39
N ARG A 1023 -0.78 -55.06 -34.82
CA ARG A 1023 -1.32 -53.82 -34.24
C ARG A 1023 -2.31 -54.26 -33.16
N LEU A 1024 -1.96 -54.09 -31.88
CA LEU A 1024 -2.87 -54.36 -30.75
C LEU A 1024 -3.17 -53.04 -30.03
N GLU A 1025 -4.36 -52.50 -30.31
CA GLU A 1025 -5.12 -51.72 -29.35
C GLU A 1025 -5.64 -52.70 -28.29
N GLU A 1026 -5.21 -52.60 -27.03
CA GLU A 1026 -6.02 -53.04 -25.89
C GLU A 1026 -5.48 -52.54 -24.55
N THR A 1027 -6.44 -52.21 -23.68
CA THR A 1027 -6.35 -51.76 -22.29
C THR A 1027 -5.60 -52.74 -21.39
N MET A 1028 -4.67 -52.25 -20.58
CA MET A 1028 -3.92 -53.07 -19.63
C MET A 1028 -4.21 -52.63 -18.19
N ASP A 1029 -5.05 -53.42 -17.51
CA ASP A 1029 -5.20 -53.43 -16.05
C ASP A 1029 -3.92 -54.00 -15.43
N TRP A 1030 -3.28 -53.27 -14.51
CA TRP A 1030 -2.05 -53.72 -13.86
C TRP A 1030 -2.27 -54.05 -12.38
N ASN A 1031 -1.99 -55.32 -12.04
CA ASN A 1031 -2.06 -55.92 -10.71
C ASN A 1031 -0.74 -55.72 -9.94
N PHE A 1032 -0.82 -55.53 -8.61
CA PHE A 1032 0.27 -55.08 -7.73
C PHE A 1032 1.46 -56.05 -7.56
N ASP A 1033 1.35 -57.31 -8.01
CA ASP A 1033 2.39 -58.34 -7.82
C ASP A 1033 3.53 -58.29 -8.87
N ALA A 1034 3.44 -57.45 -9.90
CA ALA A 1034 4.44 -57.35 -10.96
C ALA A 1034 5.61 -56.38 -10.67
N LEU A 1035 5.63 -55.73 -9.51
CA LEU A 1035 6.61 -54.66 -9.21
C LEU A 1035 8.00 -55.18 -8.78
N ASP A 1036 8.11 -56.44 -8.35
CA ASP A 1036 9.38 -57.04 -7.87
C ASP A 1036 10.30 -57.50 -9.02
N SER A 1037 9.77 -57.76 -10.22
CA SER A 1037 10.60 -58.23 -11.35
C SER A 1037 11.35 -57.09 -12.06
N THR A 1038 10.81 -55.87 -12.03
CA THR A 1038 11.40 -54.69 -12.68
C THR A 1038 12.62 -54.15 -11.92
N LEU A 1039 12.69 -54.39 -10.60
CA LEU A 1039 13.85 -54.04 -9.75
C LEU A 1039 15.16 -54.75 -10.18
N ASN A 1040 15.06 -55.92 -10.82
CA ASN A 1040 16.23 -56.65 -11.31
C ASN A 1040 16.70 -56.20 -12.71
N MET A 1041 15.88 -55.44 -13.46
CA MET A 1041 16.25 -54.97 -14.80
C MET A 1041 17.15 -53.72 -14.78
N PHE A 1042 17.09 -52.91 -13.72
CA PHE A 1042 17.83 -51.63 -13.62
C PHE A 1042 19.20 -51.72 -12.92
N GLN A 1043 19.67 -52.94 -12.58
CA GLN A 1043 21.07 -53.12 -12.17
C GLN A 1043 22.06 -53.07 -13.36
N GLY A 1044 21.56 -52.95 -14.61
CA GLY A 1044 22.37 -53.11 -15.83
C GLY A 1044 22.71 -51.84 -16.61
N GLU A 1045 21.90 -50.76 -16.54
CA GLU A 1045 22.13 -49.57 -17.38
C GLU A 1045 21.92 -48.29 -16.57
N GLY A 1046 23.03 -47.55 -16.41
CA GLY A 1046 23.06 -46.31 -15.64
C GLY A 1046 22.28 -45.20 -16.34
N ILE A 1047 21.19 -44.75 -15.69
CA ILE A 1047 20.55 -43.48 -16.00
C ILE A 1047 21.32 -42.41 -15.22
N GLU A 1048 22.01 -41.50 -15.92
CA GLU A 1048 22.65 -40.36 -15.27
C GLU A 1048 21.60 -39.37 -14.72
N PRO A 1049 21.76 -38.87 -13.49
CA PRO A 1049 20.89 -37.83 -12.95
C PRO A 1049 21.08 -36.50 -13.69
N PHE A 1050 20.02 -35.69 -13.76
CA PHE A 1050 20.04 -34.33 -14.34
C PHE A 1050 21.19 -33.49 -13.76
N THR A 1051 21.84 -32.71 -14.62
CA THR A 1051 22.95 -31.82 -14.26
C THR A 1051 22.47 -30.61 -13.44
N ASP A 1052 23.37 -29.98 -12.68
CA ASP A 1052 23.04 -28.80 -11.85
C ASP A 1052 22.44 -27.64 -12.66
N ALA A 1053 22.79 -27.54 -13.94
CA ALA A 1053 22.27 -26.53 -14.86
C ALA A 1053 20.80 -26.81 -15.23
N GLU A 1054 20.43 -28.06 -15.46
CA GLU A 1054 19.05 -28.46 -15.77
C GLU A 1054 18.16 -28.32 -14.54
N TRP A 1055 18.68 -28.61 -13.34
CA TRP A 1055 18.00 -28.33 -12.08
C TRP A 1055 17.81 -26.84 -11.81
N ALA A 1056 18.81 -26.00 -12.11
CA ALA A 1056 18.73 -24.55 -11.94
C ALA A 1056 17.73 -23.89 -12.90
N GLU A 1057 17.68 -24.36 -14.15
CA GLU A 1057 16.77 -23.86 -15.18
C GLU A 1057 15.31 -24.24 -14.88
N LEU A 1058 15.08 -25.45 -14.37
CA LEU A 1058 13.79 -25.84 -13.80
C LEU A 1058 13.49 -25.00 -12.54
N PHE A 1059 14.44 -24.76 -11.64
CA PHE A 1059 14.17 -23.96 -10.43
C PHE A 1059 13.79 -22.50 -10.72
N GLU A 1060 14.41 -21.86 -11.72
CA GLU A 1060 14.06 -20.50 -12.14
C GLU A 1060 12.61 -20.39 -12.66
N LEU A 1061 12.11 -21.42 -13.36
CA LEU A 1061 10.72 -21.49 -13.81
C LEU A 1061 9.69 -21.59 -12.65
N ALA A 1062 10.07 -22.19 -11.51
CA ALA A 1062 9.20 -22.27 -10.33
C ALA A 1062 9.22 -20.99 -9.47
N VAL A 1063 10.32 -20.24 -9.47
CA VAL A 1063 10.52 -19.05 -8.62
C VAL A 1063 9.78 -17.81 -9.16
N GLU A 1064 9.42 -17.78 -10.45
CA GLU A 1064 8.63 -16.69 -11.05
C GLU A 1064 7.16 -16.61 -10.58
N VAL A 1065 6.68 -17.54 -9.75
CA VAL A 1065 5.28 -17.56 -9.28
C VAL A 1065 5.16 -17.34 -7.76
N ASP A 1066 5.15 -16.06 -7.35
CA ASP A 1066 4.87 -15.50 -6.01
C ASP A 1066 5.73 -16.03 -4.83
N GLY A 1067 6.62 -15.17 -4.33
CA GLY A 1067 7.67 -15.47 -3.35
C GLY A 1067 7.24 -15.67 -1.89
N GLU A 1068 6.05 -16.19 -1.60
CA GLU A 1068 5.58 -16.40 -0.22
C GLU A 1068 5.28 -17.85 0.18
N LEU A 1069 5.44 -18.86 -0.68
CA LEU A 1069 5.02 -20.24 -0.37
C LEU A 1069 6.06 -21.36 -0.52
N MET A 1070 7.29 -21.04 -0.91
CA MET A 1070 8.41 -21.98 -0.87
C MET A 1070 9.28 -21.69 0.36
N MET A 1071 9.37 -22.64 1.29
CA MET A 1071 10.50 -22.70 2.22
C MET A 1071 11.82 -22.77 1.44
N PRO A 1072 12.95 -22.33 2.01
CA PRO A 1072 14.15 -22.04 1.24
C PRO A 1072 14.74 -23.34 0.66
N MET A 1073 14.58 -23.54 -0.65
CA MET A 1073 15.63 -24.11 -1.49
C MET A 1073 16.61 -23.00 -1.92
N GLN A 1074 16.77 -21.96 -1.09
CA GLN A 1074 17.71 -20.84 -1.31
C GLN A 1074 19.13 -21.17 -0.85
N THR A 1075 19.36 -22.31 -0.19
CA THR A 1075 20.70 -22.69 0.25
C THR A 1075 21.55 -23.22 -0.93
N VAL A 1076 20.97 -23.94 -1.90
CA VAL A 1076 21.75 -24.65 -2.94
C VAL A 1076 22.38 -23.73 -4.00
N ALA A 1077 21.92 -22.48 -4.18
CA ALA A 1077 22.37 -21.61 -5.27
C ALA A 1077 23.74 -20.93 -5.06
N GLY A 1078 24.50 -21.31 -4.02
CA GLY A 1078 25.71 -20.60 -3.58
C GLY A 1078 27.04 -21.33 -3.68
N ALA A 1079 27.11 -22.58 -4.14
CA ALA A 1079 28.36 -23.35 -4.14
C ALA A 1079 28.69 -23.91 -5.53
N GLU A 1080 29.85 -23.52 -6.08
CA GLU A 1080 30.50 -24.24 -7.18
C GLU A 1080 30.72 -25.71 -6.76
N LEU A 1081 30.04 -26.66 -7.41
CA LEU A 1081 30.32 -28.08 -7.27
C LEU A 1081 31.64 -28.41 -8.00
N PRO A 1082 32.57 -29.19 -7.41
CA PRO A 1082 33.75 -29.65 -8.11
C PRO A 1082 33.37 -30.65 -9.22
N PRO A 1083 34.16 -30.74 -10.30
CA PRO A 1083 33.81 -31.56 -11.48
C PRO A 1083 33.77 -33.05 -11.13
N LEU A 1084 32.69 -33.71 -11.56
CA LEU A 1084 32.57 -35.17 -11.68
C LEU A 1084 33.38 -35.68 -12.88
#